data_AF-A0A261AGS0-F1
#
_entry.id   AF-A0A261AGS0-F1
#
_cell.length_a   1.000
_cell.length_b   1.000
_cell.length_c   1.000
_cell.angle_alpha   90.00
_cell.angle_beta   90.00
_cell.angle_gamma   90.00
#
_symmetry.space_group_name_H-M   'P 1'
#
loop_
_entity.id
_entity.type
_entity.pdbx_description
1 polymer ?
#
loop_
_entity_poly.entity_id
_entity_poly.type
_entity_poly.pdbx_seq_one_letter_code
_entity_poly.pdbx_strand_id
1 'polypeptide(L)'
;MAAEPPSLEELLEKKKQEENELAKPKFLSKAERAALALRRREEEVAKIREAQKQAEEARKNWGRAEKPADDRKERDNGRLDRGGDRGMDRGGDRDRDRDRDRRRDRRDRSRSPRDRRRSRSRDRDGRRRDRSRSRDRRDRKDDRKRDRNDDSDQEDDTGKMADAVKDRYLGKQKEKKKRGRRLHEKKFVFDWDAGEDTSQDYNKLYQSRHEIQFFGRGSVAGMDVNAQKKEKNSFYQEMMEHRRTEDEKEQEKSRLEKELKKEKKVAHDDRHWRMKELSEMTDRDWRIFREDFNISIKGGRVPRPLRNWEEAGFPSEVYQAVKEIGYMEPTPIQRQAIPIGLQNRDVIGVAETGSGKTAAFLLPLLVWITSLPKMERQEHRDLGPYAIIMAPTRELAQQIEEETNKFGKLLDIKTVSVIGGASREEQGMKLRMGVEVVIATPGRLLDVLENRYLLLNQCTYVILDEADRMLDMGFEPDVQKVLEYLPASNMKKDTDEFDNEEALMKGFQTRQKYRQTVMFTATMSPAIERLARQYLRRPAVVHIGSAGKPTERVEQIVYMVTAERKKKKLIDVLMVETDRPIIIFVNQKRGADVLAKGLVSVNPEFRASVLHGGKGQEAREYALQSLKSGESKILVATDVAGRGIDIKDVALVINYDMAKTIEDYTHRIGRTGIIVHFINMIVFFIPLR
;
A
#
# COMPACT_ATOMS: atom_id res chain seq x y z
N MET A 1 -70.85 -91.36 12.33
CA MET A 1 -69.38 -91.52 12.28
C MET A 1 -68.84 -90.18 11.84
N ALA A 2 -68.04 -89.50 12.67
CA ALA A 2 -67.43 -88.23 12.29
C ALA A 2 -66.11 -88.51 11.58
N ALA A 3 -65.85 -87.85 10.45
CA ALA A 3 -64.55 -87.89 9.80
C ALA A 3 -63.61 -86.89 10.48
N GLU A 4 -62.39 -87.32 10.78
CA GLU A 4 -61.37 -86.46 11.39
C GLU A 4 -60.89 -85.39 10.39
N PRO A 5 -60.49 -84.18 10.87
CA PRO A 5 -59.95 -83.15 10.00
C PRO A 5 -58.58 -83.58 9.42
N PRO A 6 -58.27 -83.22 8.16
CA PRO A 6 -57.04 -83.63 7.49
C PRO A 6 -55.80 -83.10 8.21
N SER A 7 -54.71 -83.87 8.12
CA SER A 7 -53.48 -83.58 8.83
C SER A 7 -52.73 -82.36 8.25
N LEU A 8 -51.85 -81.78 9.06
CA LEU A 8 -51.06 -80.62 8.64
C LEU A 8 -50.08 -80.95 7.50
N GLU A 9 -49.70 -82.22 7.36
CA GLU A 9 -48.90 -82.73 6.24
C GLU A 9 -49.73 -82.79 4.95
N GLU A 10 -50.98 -83.28 4.99
CA GLU A 10 -51.87 -83.32 3.81
C GLU A 10 -52.19 -81.92 3.25
N LEU A 11 -52.28 -80.89 4.12
CA LEU A 11 -52.44 -79.50 3.71
C LEU A 11 -51.19 -78.92 3.04
N LEU A 12 -50.00 -79.29 3.53
CA LEU A 12 -48.73 -78.89 2.92
C LEU A 12 -48.48 -79.61 1.59
N GLU A 13 -48.89 -80.88 1.46
CA GLU A 13 -48.86 -81.61 0.20
C GLU A 13 -49.83 -81.02 -0.82
N LYS A 14 -51.08 -80.71 -0.45
CA LYS A 14 -52.02 -80.00 -1.33
C LYS A 14 -51.46 -78.67 -1.80
N LYS A 15 -50.89 -77.87 -0.90
CA LYS A 15 -50.29 -76.58 -1.28
C LYS A 15 -49.08 -76.74 -2.20
N LYS A 16 -48.22 -77.75 -1.98
CA LYS A 16 -47.14 -78.11 -2.91
C LYS A 16 -47.64 -78.64 -4.26
N GLN A 17 -48.77 -79.35 -4.27
CA GLN A 17 -49.41 -79.80 -5.51
C GLN A 17 -49.98 -78.61 -6.29
N GLU A 18 -50.69 -77.69 -5.64
CA GLU A 18 -51.18 -76.44 -6.24
C GLU A 18 -50.03 -75.56 -6.76
N GLU A 19 -48.95 -75.38 -5.99
CA GLU A 19 -47.76 -74.64 -6.44
C GLU A 19 -47.06 -75.35 -7.62
N ASN A 20 -46.99 -76.68 -7.64
CA ASN A 20 -46.45 -77.43 -8.78
C ASN A 20 -47.39 -77.41 -10.02
N GLU A 21 -48.71 -77.30 -9.84
CA GLU A 21 -49.66 -77.12 -10.95
C GLU A 21 -49.64 -75.69 -11.50
N LEU A 22 -49.40 -74.70 -10.65
CA LEU A 22 -49.18 -73.30 -11.04
C LEU A 22 -47.82 -73.10 -11.71
N ALA A 23 -46.80 -73.87 -11.32
CA ALA A 23 -45.47 -73.86 -11.94
C ALA A 23 -45.42 -74.53 -13.32
N LYS A 24 -46.40 -75.37 -13.67
CA LYS A 24 -46.51 -75.96 -15.02
C LYS A 24 -46.99 -74.89 -16.01
N PRO A 25 -46.22 -74.56 -17.08
CA PRO A 25 -46.62 -73.54 -18.04
C PRO A 25 -47.85 -74.00 -18.84
N LYS A 26 -49.01 -73.37 -18.57
CA LYS A 26 -50.25 -73.65 -19.31
C LYS A 26 -50.12 -73.16 -20.76
N PHE A 27 -50.34 -74.07 -21.71
CA PHE A 27 -50.30 -73.74 -23.13
C PHE A 27 -51.53 -72.92 -23.53
N LEU A 28 -51.30 -71.65 -23.88
CA LEU A 28 -52.32 -70.76 -24.44
C LEU A 28 -52.23 -70.75 -25.97
N SER A 29 -53.38 -70.84 -26.63
CA SER A 29 -53.46 -70.75 -28.09
C SER A 29 -52.98 -69.38 -28.59
N LYS A 30 -52.69 -69.28 -29.90
CA LYS A 30 -52.24 -68.03 -30.52
C LYS A 30 -53.30 -66.93 -30.41
N ALA A 31 -54.58 -67.28 -30.46
CA ALA A 31 -55.71 -66.35 -30.32
C ALA A 31 -55.83 -65.82 -28.89
N GLU A 32 -55.77 -66.70 -27.89
CA GLU A 32 -55.85 -66.30 -26.47
C GLU A 32 -54.68 -65.43 -26.04
N ARG A 33 -53.46 -65.73 -26.52
CA ARG A 33 -52.29 -64.87 -26.28
C ARG A 33 -52.44 -63.48 -26.90
N ALA A 34 -53.04 -63.37 -28.10
CA ALA A 34 -53.32 -62.09 -28.72
C ALA A 34 -54.36 -61.28 -27.94
N ALA A 35 -55.44 -61.92 -27.46
CA ALA A 35 -56.48 -61.28 -26.65
C ALA A 35 -55.93 -60.81 -25.28
N LEU A 36 -55.10 -61.61 -24.62
CA LEU A 36 -54.46 -61.25 -23.34
C LEU A 36 -53.46 -60.09 -23.50
N ALA A 37 -52.72 -60.06 -24.62
CA ALA A 37 -51.81 -58.95 -24.95
C ALA A 37 -52.56 -57.66 -25.27
N LEU A 38 -53.72 -57.75 -25.94
CA LEU A 38 -54.62 -56.61 -26.18
C LEU A 38 -55.14 -56.02 -24.86
N ARG A 39 -55.68 -56.84 -23.95
CA ARG A 39 -56.11 -56.37 -22.62
C ARG A 39 -55.00 -55.69 -21.83
N ARG A 40 -53.79 -56.26 -21.80
CA ARG A 40 -52.64 -55.61 -21.14
C ARG A 40 -52.29 -54.26 -21.75
N ARG A 41 -52.38 -54.11 -23.08
CA ARG A 41 -52.20 -52.82 -23.75
C ARG A 41 -53.31 -51.81 -23.39
N GLU A 42 -54.56 -52.25 -23.31
CA GLU A 42 -55.68 -51.39 -22.88
C GLU A 42 -55.48 -50.91 -21.43
N GLU A 43 -55.04 -51.79 -20.53
CA GLU A 43 -54.68 -51.44 -19.14
C GLU A 43 -53.50 -50.47 -19.03
N GLU A 44 -52.43 -50.64 -19.84
CA GLU A 44 -51.33 -49.69 -19.90
C GLU A 44 -51.76 -48.32 -20.44
N VAL A 45 -52.56 -48.30 -21.52
CA VAL A 45 -53.10 -47.06 -22.10
C VAL A 45 -54.04 -46.35 -21.12
N ALA A 46 -54.83 -47.10 -20.34
CA ALA A 46 -55.66 -46.54 -19.27
C ALA A 46 -54.81 -45.87 -18.18
N LYS A 47 -53.75 -46.54 -17.68
CA LYS A 47 -52.82 -45.98 -16.69
C LYS A 47 -52.10 -44.72 -17.20
N ILE A 48 -51.70 -44.70 -18.47
CA ILE A 48 -51.08 -43.52 -19.09
C ILE A 48 -52.07 -42.35 -19.16
N ARG A 49 -53.34 -42.59 -19.53
CA ARG A 49 -54.39 -41.55 -19.50
C ARG A 49 -54.68 -41.03 -18.09
N GLU A 50 -54.65 -41.90 -17.10
CA GLU A 50 -54.89 -41.54 -15.70
C GLU A 50 -53.74 -40.68 -15.14
N ALA A 51 -52.49 -41.06 -15.41
CA ALA A 51 -51.31 -40.25 -15.10
C ALA A 51 -51.31 -38.88 -15.83
N GLN A 52 -51.75 -38.84 -17.10
CA GLN A 52 -51.90 -37.57 -17.83
C GLN A 52 -52.95 -36.66 -17.20
N LYS A 53 -54.11 -37.19 -16.78
CA LYS A 53 -55.13 -36.40 -16.05
C LYS A 53 -54.58 -35.85 -14.73
N GLN A 54 -53.90 -36.66 -13.93
CA GLN A 54 -53.29 -36.21 -12.67
C GLN A 54 -52.24 -35.12 -12.90
N ALA A 55 -51.42 -35.24 -13.95
CA ALA A 55 -50.47 -34.20 -14.33
C ALA A 55 -51.15 -32.89 -14.79
N GLU A 56 -52.30 -32.98 -15.47
CA GLU A 56 -53.07 -31.82 -15.91
C GLU A 56 -53.78 -31.10 -14.75
N GLU A 57 -54.30 -31.86 -13.78
CA GLU A 57 -54.84 -31.33 -12.52
C GLU A 57 -53.77 -30.68 -11.65
N ALA A 58 -52.59 -31.30 -11.53
CA ALA A 58 -51.43 -30.70 -10.87
C ALA A 58 -51.02 -29.36 -11.54
N ARG A 59 -51.05 -29.29 -12.88
CA ARG A 59 -50.78 -28.06 -13.64
C ARG A 59 -51.83 -26.97 -13.38
N LYS A 60 -53.12 -27.33 -13.27
CA LYS A 60 -54.20 -26.40 -12.88
C LYS A 60 -54.03 -25.88 -11.46
N ASN A 61 -53.60 -26.72 -10.52
CA ASN A 61 -53.31 -26.28 -9.14
C ASN A 61 -52.10 -25.34 -9.10
N TRP A 62 -51.03 -25.64 -9.83
CA TRP A 62 -49.85 -24.76 -9.92
C TRP A 62 -50.21 -23.36 -10.44
N GLY A 63 -50.99 -23.28 -11.52
CA GLY A 63 -51.45 -22.01 -12.09
C GLY A 63 -52.38 -21.17 -11.20
N ARG A 64 -52.77 -21.66 -10.03
CA ARG A 64 -53.63 -20.97 -9.05
C ARG A 64 -52.89 -20.49 -7.79
N ALA A 65 -51.64 -20.94 -7.57
CA ALA A 65 -50.90 -20.72 -6.33
C ALA A 65 -49.97 -19.49 -6.35
N GLU A 66 -49.58 -18.98 -7.53
CA GLU A 66 -48.70 -17.82 -7.64
C GLU A 66 -49.41 -16.57 -8.21
N LYS A 67 -49.97 -15.78 -7.29
CA LYS A 67 -50.03 -14.31 -7.43
C LYS A 67 -49.69 -13.68 -6.07
N PRO A 68 -48.50 -13.05 -5.93
CA PRO A 68 -48.16 -12.31 -4.72
C PRO A 68 -49.13 -11.15 -4.50
N ALA A 69 -49.49 -10.90 -3.24
CA ALA A 69 -50.32 -9.78 -2.85
C ALA A 69 -49.47 -8.53 -2.54
N ASP A 70 -49.03 -7.82 -3.58
CA ASP A 70 -48.67 -6.41 -3.48
C ASP A 70 -49.05 -5.66 -4.78
N ASP A 71 -48.87 -4.34 -4.82
CA ASP A 71 -49.28 -3.42 -5.90
C ASP A 71 -50.80 -3.19 -6.04
N ARG A 72 -51.40 -2.60 -5.00
CA ARG A 72 -52.52 -1.65 -5.20
C ARG A 72 -52.03 -0.20 -5.11
N LYS A 73 -51.34 0.27 -6.14
CA LYS A 73 -51.22 1.71 -6.46
C LYS A 73 -50.89 1.94 -7.94
N GLU A 74 -51.52 2.98 -8.48
CA GLU A 74 -51.15 3.73 -9.71
C GLU A 74 -51.26 3.02 -11.08
N ARG A 75 -52.37 3.34 -11.77
CA ARG A 75 -52.57 3.53 -13.23
C ARG A 75 -54.02 4.01 -13.39
N ASP A 76 -54.32 5.27 -13.08
CA ASP A 76 -54.06 6.51 -13.85
C ASP A 76 -54.99 6.69 -15.06
N ASN A 77 -55.22 7.96 -15.41
CA ASN A 77 -56.26 8.51 -16.26
C ASN A 77 -56.16 8.07 -17.74
N GLY A 78 -57.22 8.34 -18.53
CA GLY A 78 -57.02 8.63 -19.96
C GLY A 78 -57.99 7.99 -20.94
N ARG A 79 -59.22 8.50 -20.95
CA ARG A 79 -60.18 8.58 -22.08
C ARG A 79 -59.60 8.54 -23.53
N LEU A 80 -60.45 8.01 -24.43
CA LEU A 80 -60.56 8.18 -25.91
C LEU A 80 -59.79 7.17 -26.78
N ASP A 81 -60.44 6.22 -27.47
CA ASP A 81 -61.34 6.32 -28.66
C ASP A 81 -60.58 6.16 -30.00
N ARG A 82 -61.29 5.63 -31.02
CA ARG A 82 -60.86 5.14 -32.35
C ARG A 82 -60.18 3.76 -32.33
N GLY A 83 -60.56 2.76 -33.14
CA GLY A 83 -61.46 2.76 -34.30
C GLY A 83 -60.67 2.63 -35.61
N GLY A 84 -60.97 1.62 -36.42
CA GLY A 84 -60.29 1.36 -37.70
C GLY A 84 -59.66 -0.04 -37.77
N ASP A 85 -60.43 -1.00 -38.28
CA ASP A 85 -60.03 -2.37 -38.61
C ASP A 85 -59.25 -2.43 -39.96
N ARG A 86 -58.48 -3.53 -40.13
CA ARG A 86 -58.04 -4.21 -41.38
C ARG A 86 -56.57 -4.17 -41.83
N GLY A 87 -56.10 -5.37 -42.23
CA GLY A 87 -54.88 -5.62 -43.01
C GLY A 87 -53.96 -6.67 -42.37
N MET A 88 -54.32 -7.96 -42.37
CA MET A 88 -53.76 -9.02 -43.23
C MET A 88 -52.23 -9.16 -43.15
N ASP A 89 -51.73 -10.22 -42.49
CA ASP A 89 -51.27 -11.50 -43.11
C ASP A 89 -50.03 -11.30 -44.00
N ARG A 90 -48.93 -12.07 -44.00
CA ARG A 90 -48.47 -13.34 -43.43
C ARG A 90 -47.03 -13.54 -43.97
N GLY A 91 -46.27 -14.48 -43.39
CA GLY A 91 -44.88 -14.77 -43.78
C GLY A 91 -43.89 -14.18 -42.77
N GLY A 92 -42.88 -14.90 -42.27
CA GLY A 92 -42.22 -16.07 -42.85
C GLY A 92 -41.26 -15.63 -43.95
N ASP A 93 -40.00 -16.04 -43.97
CA ASP A 93 -39.29 -17.01 -43.14
C ASP A 93 -37.78 -16.69 -43.28
N ARG A 94 -36.93 -17.11 -42.33
CA ARG A 94 -35.46 -17.26 -42.55
C ARG A 94 -34.67 -15.97 -42.91
N ASP A 95 -33.33 -15.97 -43.03
CA ASP A 95 -32.38 -17.08 -43.12
C ASP A 95 -31.03 -16.82 -42.42
N ARG A 96 -30.26 -17.90 -42.23
CA ARG A 96 -28.79 -17.83 -42.26
C ARG A 96 -28.44 -17.63 -43.74
N ASP A 97 -27.56 -16.73 -44.13
CA ASP A 97 -26.13 -16.96 -43.95
C ASP A 97 -25.29 -15.72 -44.27
N ARG A 98 -24.05 -15.75 -43.77
CA ARG A 98 -22.86 -15.02 -44.23
C ARG A 98 -22.67 -13.52 -43.99
N ASP A 99 -21.46 -13.31 -43.47
CA ASP A 99 -20.43 -12.36 -43.90
C ASP A 99 -20.19 -11.07 -43.10
N ARG A 100 -18.94 -11.05 -42.60
CA ARG A 100 -17.99 -9.94 -42.65
C ARG A 100 -18.24 -8.65 -41.85
N ASP A 101 -17.38 -8.56 -40.85
CA ASP A 101 -16.39 -7.48 -40.69
C ASP A 101 -16.85 -6.08 -40.24
N ARG A 102 -16.21 -5.68 -39.13
CA ARG A 102 -15.59 -4.36 -38.86
C ARG A 102 -16.41 -3.24 -38.23
N ARG A 103 -15.82 -2.81 -37.11
CA ARG A 103 -15.49 -1.42 -36.71
C ARG A 103 -16.65 -0.64 -36.06
N ARG A 104 -16.46 -0.21 -34.79
CA ARG A 104 -15.87 1.09 -34.36
C ARG A 104 -16.89 2.23 -34.56
N ASP A 105 -17.07 3.20 -33.68
CA ASP A 105 -16.28 3.62 -32.51
C ASP A 105 -17.12 4.64 -31.69
N ARG A 106 -16.61 5.07 -30.52
CA ARG A 106 -16.75 6.45 -29.95
C ARG A 106 -18.11 6.91 -29.36
N ARG A 107 -18.18 7.28 -28.06
CA ARG A 107 -17.70 8.51 -27.36
C ARG A 107 -18.76 9.65 -27.43
N ASP A 108 -18.90 10.58 -26.49
CA ASP A 108 -18.20 10.87 -25.21
C ASP A 108 -19.02 11.86 -24.35
N ARG A 109 -18.65 12.04 -23.06
CA ARG A 109 -18.68 13.31 -22.28
C ARG A 109 -20.03 14.03 -21.99
N SER A 110 -20.17 14.87 -20.96
CA SER A 110 -19.45 15.09 -19.68
C SER A 110 -20.13 16.18 -18.82
N ARG A 111 -19.63 16.38 -17.59
CA ARG A 111 -19.67 17.61 -16.74
C ARG A 111 -20.88 17.87 -15.84
N SER A 112 -20.59 17.90 -14.54
CA SER A 112 -21.23 18.75 -13.53
C SER A 112 -20.89 20.24 -13.79
N PRO A 113 -21.68 21.19 -13.26
CA PRO A 113 -21.12 22.00 -12.17
C PRO A 113 -22.09 22.33 -11.01
N ARG A 114 -21.51 22.74 -9.88
CA ARG A 114 -22.20 23.40 -8.74
C ARG A 114 -22.60 24.84 -9.07
N ASP A 115 -23.36 25.41 -8.13
CA ASP A 115 -23.73 26.83 -7.96
C ASP A 115 -24.85 27.42 -8.82
N ARG A 116 -25.96 27.78 -8.14
CA ARG A 116 -26.30 29.20 -7.87
C ARG A 116 -27.38 29.37 -6.79
N ARG A 117 -27.23 30.44 -6.01
CA ARG A 117 -28.17 30.90 -4.95
C ARG A 117 -29.31 31.74 -5.54
N ARG A 118 -30.40 31.90 -4.77
CA ARG A 118 -31.46 32.95 -4.89
C ARG A 118 -32.34 32.83 -6.16
N SER A 119 -33.66 33.02 -6.15
CA SER A 119 -34.54 33.82 -5.27
C SER A 119 -36.04 33.57 -5.55
N ARG A 120 -36.93 34.25 -4.79
CA ARG A 120 -38.40 34.42 -4.98
C ARG A 120 -39.22 33.19 -4.56
N SER A 121 -39.99 33.15 -3.46
CA SER A 121 -40.84 34.13 -2.72
C SER A 121 -42.21 34.38 -3.36
N ARG A 122 -43.26 34.36 -2.50
CA ARG A 122 -44.72 34.45 -2.75
C ARG A 122 -45.33 33.21 -3.40
N ASP A 123 -46.47 32.64 -2.97
CA ASP A 123 -47.34 32.76 -1.77
C ASP A 123 -48.03 31.37 -1.59
N ARG A 124 -48.90 31.00 -0.62
CA ARG A 124 -49.70 31.72 0.40
C ARG A 124 -50.01 30.78 1.61
N ASP A 125 -50.98 31.16 2.45
CA ASP A 125 -51.45 30.48 3.68
C ASP A 125 -52.02 29.06 3.55
N GLY A 126 -51.79 28.21 4.58
CA GLY A 126 -52.17 26.79 4.55
C GLY A 126 -52.31 26.03 5.89
N ARG A 127 -52.59 26.72 7.01
CA ARG A 127 -53.05 26.16 8.33
C ARG A 127 -52.06 25.34 9.19
N ARG A 128 -52.19 25.57 10.50
CA ARG A 128 -51.46 24.96 11.63
C ARG A 128 -51.95 23.53 11.94
N ARG A 129 -51.05 22.53 12.03
CA ARG A 129 -51.04 21.48 13.09
C ARG A 129 -49.76 20.61 13.05
N ASP A 130 -49.50 19.93 14.18
CA ASP A 130 -48.53 18.84 14.40
C ASP A 130 -47.03 19.10 14.14
N ARG A 131 -46.34 19.61 15.17
CA ARG A 131 -44.87 19.67 15.28
C ARG A 131 -44.28 18.64 16.27
N SER A 132 -44.94 17.49 16.46
CA SER A 132 -44.64 16.50 17.51
C SER A 132 -44.35 15.07 17.02
N ARG A 133 -43.98 14.86 15.75
CA ARG A 133 -43.83 13.50 15.14
C ARG A 133 -42.54 13.25 14.34
N SER A 134 -41.46 14.01 14.58
CA SER A 134 -40.19 13.90 13.82
C SER A 134 -38.95 13.47 14.62
N ARG A 135 -39.08 13.07 15.90
CA ARG A 135 -38.01 12.33 16.60
C ARG A 135 -38.16 10.80 16.42
N ASP A 136 -39.36 10.25 16.65
CA ASP A 136 -39.73 8.82 16.49
C ASP A 136 -39.46 8.17 15.11
N ARG A 137 -38.95 8.90 14.11
CA ARG A 137 -38.73 8.40 12.75
C ARG A 137 -37.26 8.16 12.39
N ARG A 138 -36.30 8.49 13.27
CA ARG A 138 -34.89 8.09 13.07
C ARG A 138 -34.58 6.78 13.78
N ASP A 139 -34.96 6.63 15.04
CA ASP A 139 -34.69 5.40 15.81
C ASP A 139 -35.32 4.16 15.14
N ARG A 140 -36.61 4.26 14.75
CA ARG A 140 -37.35 3.20 14.03
C ARG A 140 -36.79 2.80 12.66
N LYS A 141 -35.74 3.44 12.14
CA LYS A 141 -35.14 3.11 10.85
C LYS A 141 -33.84 2.32 10.97
N ASP A 142 -33.18 2.37 12.13
CA ASP A 142 -32.06 1.47 12.45
C ASP A 142 -32.58 0.15 13.06
N ASP A 143 -33.64 0.19 13.89
CA ASP A 143 -34.30 -1.02 14.43
C ASP A 143 -34.73 -1.98 13.30
N ARG A 144 -35.47 -1.46 12.31
CA ARG A 144 -35.97 -2.23 11.15
C ARG A 144 -34.88 -2.80 10.22
N LYS A 145 -33.63 -2.39 10.41
CA LYS A 145 -32.47 -2.95 9.71
C LYS A 145 -31.75 -4.03 10.53
N ARG A 146 -31.91 -4.04 11.86
CA ARG A 146 -31.55 -5.17 12.71
C ARG A 146 -32.58 -6.30 12.58
N ASP A 147 -33.86 -5.99 12.72
CA ASP A 147 -34.95 -6.98 12.69
C ASP A 147 -34.89 -7.88 11.45
N ARG A 148 -34.66 -7.30 10.26
CA ARG A 148 -34.60 -8.03 8.98
C ARG A 148 -33.39 -8.96 8.79
N ASN A 149 -32.33 -8.81 9.59
CA ASN A 149 -31.22 -9.76 9.59
C ASN A 149 -31.43 -10.83 10.69
N ASP A 150 -31.96 -10.45 11.85
CA ASP A 150 -32.23 -11.37 12.95
C ASP A 150 -33.31 -12.42 12.57
N ASP A 151 -34.32 -12.03 11.78
CA ASP A 151 -35.33 -12.97 11.27
C ASP A 151 -34.72 -14.07 10.36
N SER A 152 -33.76 -13.73 9.48
CA SER A 152 -33.13 -14.72 8.58
C SER A 152 -32.16 -15.66 9.30
N ASP A 153 -31.43 -15.15 10.30
CA ASP A 153 -30.53 -15.98 11.09
C ASP A 153 -31.32 -16.93 12.03
N GLN A 154 -32.51 -16.51 12.49
CA GLN A 154 -33.42 -17.34 13.30
C GLN A 154 -34.02 -18.54 12.53
N GLU A 155 -34.38 -18.38 11.26
CA GLU A 155 -34.86 -19.51 10.44
C GLU A 155 -33.77 -20.57 10.26
N ASP A 156 -32.53 -20.14 10.06
CA ASP A 156 -31.39 -21.03 9.84
C ASP A 156 -30.95 -21.76 11.14
N ASP A 157 -30.99 -21.07 12.28
CA ASP A 157 -30.68 -21.66 13.59
C ASP A 157 -31.77 -22.61 14.11
N THR A 158 -33.04 -22.32 13.86
CA THR A 158 -34.12 -23.29 14.17
C THR A 158 -34.05 -24.54 13.28
N GLY A 159 -33.60 -24.39 12.02
CA GLY A 159 -33.24 -25.51 11.15
C GLY A 159 -32.12 -26.38 11.73
N LYS A 160 -30.99 -25.77 12.09
CA LYS A 160 -29.83 -26.45 12.73
C LYS A 160 -30.23 -27.16 14.04
N MET A 161 -31.08 -26.54 14.86
CA MET A 161 -31.61 -27.16 16.08
C MET A 161 -32.45 -28.41 15.76
N ALA A 162 -33.37 -28.32 14.80
CA ALA A 162 -34.20 -29.44 14.40
C ALA A 162 -33.35 -30.61 13.84
N ASP A 163 -32.30 -30.31 13.09
CA ASP A 163 -31.38 -31.33 12.56
C ASP A 163 -30.48 -31.95 13.64
N ALA A 164 -30.02 -31.17 14.62
CA ALA A 164 -29.31 -31.69 15.80
C ALA A 164 -30.20 -32.64 16.65
N VAL A 165 -31.50 -32.33 16.76
CA VAL A 165 -32.49 -33.20 17.41
C VAL A 165 -32.71 -34.49 16.60
N LYS A 166 -32.92 -34.40 15.28
CA LYS A 166 -33.06 -35.57 14.40
C LYS A 166 -31.82 -36.48 14.49
N ASP A 167 -30.62 -35.92 14.42
CA ASP A 167 -29.36 -36.68 14.49
C ASP A 167 -29.16 -37.39 15.84
N ARG A 168 -29.70 -36.81 16.94
CA ARG A 168 -29.62 -37.41 18.29
C ARG A 168 -30.58 -38.58 18.50
N TYR A 169 -31.81 -38.50 17.97
CA TYR A 169 -32.88 -39.46 18.29
C TYR A 169 -33.23 -40.42 17.16
N LEU A 170 -33.12 -40.01 15.89
CA LEU A 170 -33.41 -40.86 14.73
C LEU A 170 -32.19 -41.66 14.26
N GLY A 171 -31.06 -41.55 14.96
CA GLY A 171 -29.93 -42.47 14.81
C GLY A 171 -29.34 -42.52 13.41
N LYS A 172 -29.29 -41.40 12.68
CA LYS A 172 -28.48 -41.34 11.45
C LYS A 172 -27.08 -41.85 11.79
N GLN A 173 -26.59 -42.83 11.04
CA GLN A 173 -25.17 -43.17 11.11
C GLN A 173 -24.40 -41.90 10.75
N LYS A 174 -23.79 -41.25 11.74
CA LYS A 174 -22.80 -40.22 11.48
C LYS A 174 -21.72 -40.90 10.64
N GLU A 175 -21.66 -40.57 9.34
CA GLU A 175 -20.45 -40.78 8.59
C GLU A 175 -19.34 -40.17 9.43
N LYS A 176 -18.43 -41.00 9.96
CA LYS A 176 -17.32 -40.53 10.80
C LYS A 176 -16.67 -39.40 10.01
N LYS A 177 -16.77 -38.15 10.50
CA LYS A 177 -16.23 -36.93 9.86
C LYS A 177 -14.88 -37.35 9.31
N LYS A 178 -14.75 -37.54 7.99
CA LYS A 178 -13.56 -38.19 7.42
C LYS A 178 -12.41 -37.30 7.85
N ARG A 179 -11.57 -37.77 8.79
CA ARG A 179 -10.34 -37.07 9.20
C ARG A 179 -9.72 -36.60 7.90
N GLY A 180 -9.68 -35.29 7.69
CA GLY A 180 -9.39 -34.72 6.38
C GLY A 180 -8.17 -35.43 5.85
N ARG A 181 -8.33 -36.16 4.73
CA ARG A 181 -7.24 -36.97 4.16
C ARG A 181 -6.09 -36.00 4.03
N ARG A 182 -4.99 -36.20 4.78
CA ARG A 182 -3.83 -35.29 4.81
C ARG A 182 -3.42 -35.04 3.37
N LEU A 183 -3.86 -33.92 2.80
CA LEU A 183 -3.75 -33.70 1.37
C LEU A 183 -2.32 -33.23 1.15
N HIS A 184 -1.48 -34.22 0.83
CA HIS A 184 -0.04 -34.24 1.07
C HIS A 184 0.34 -34.29 2.55
N GLU A 185 0.95 -35.40 2.95
CA GLU A 185 1.68 -35.60 4.22
C GLU A 185 2.95 -34.74 4.35
N LYS A 186 3.05 -33.69 3.53
CA LYS A 186 4.18 -32.76 3.38
C LYS A 186 3.77 -31.29 3.38
N LYS A 187 2.47 -30.96 3.45
CA LYS A 187 2.01 -29.56 3.58
C LYS A 187 1.79 -29.24 5.06
N PHE A 188 2.70 -28.48 5.65
CA PHE A 188 2.45 -27.84 6.93
C PHE A 188 1.45 -26.70 6.72
N VAL A 189 0.30 -26.80 7.38
CA VAL A 189 -0.69 -25.72 7.48
C VAL A 189 -0.50 -25.13 8.87
N PHE A 190 -0.21 -23.83 8.94
CA PHE A 190 0.09 -23.14 10.20
C PHE A 190 -1.16 -22.55 10.86
N ASP A 191 -2.18 -22.25 10.05
CA ASP A 191 -3.48 -21.75 10.50
C ASP A 191 -4.47 -22.91 10.68
N TRP A 192 -5.36 -22.78 11.67
CA TRP A 192 -6.48 -23.71 11.84
C TRP A 192 -7.56 -23.46 10.78
N ASP A 193 -8.22 -24.52 10.30
CA ASP A 193 -9.34 -24.39 9.37
C ASP A 193 -10.58 -23.84 10.10
N ALA A 194 -11.31 -22.91 9.48
CA ALA A 194 -12.56 -22.41 10.02
C ALA A 194 -13.62 -23.52 10.18
N GLY A 195 -13.50 -24.62 9.42
CA GLY A 195 -14.32 -25.83 9.60
C GLY A 195 -14.00 -26.67 10.86
N GLU A 196 -12.97 -26.28 11.63
CA GLU A 196 -12.61 -26.84 12.94
C GLU A 196 -13.10 -25.98 14.12
N ASP A 197 -13.71 -24.81 13.86
CA ASP A 197 -14.39 -24.01 14.88
C ASP A 197 -15.57 -24.78 15.50
N THR A 198 -15.69 -24.68 16.81
CA THR A 198 -16.72 -25.36 17.63
C THR A 198 -17.62 -24.36 18.37
N SER A 199 -17.40 -23.06 18.20
CA SER A 199 -18.14 -22.00 18.89
C SER A 199 -19.48 -21.64 18.24
N GLN A 200 -19.70 -22.07 16.98
CA GLN A 200 -20.95 -21.89 16.24
C GLN A 200 -22.05 -22.80 16.79
N ASP A 201 -22.76 -22.29 17.81
CA ASP A 201 -23.97 -22.88 18.35
C ASP A 201 -25.22 -22.32 17.63
N TYR A 202 -26.30 -23.10 17.56
CA TYR A 202 -27.60 -22.67 17.05
C TYR A 202 -28.51 -22.11 18.16
N ASN A 203 -28.14 -22.30 19.42
CA ASN A 203 -28.91 -21.82 20.55
C ASN A 203 -28.38 -20.45 21.01
N LYS A 204 -29.23 -19.43 20.94
CA LYS A 204 -28.92 -18.05 21.36
C LYS A 204 -28.29 -17.97 22.76
N LEU A 205 -28.66 -18.83 23.71
CA LEU A 205 -28.05 -18.88 25.07
C LEU A 205 -26.56 -19.27 25.07
N TYR A 206 -26.13 -20.05 24.08
CA TYR A 206 -24.75 -20.51 23.93
C TYR A 206 -23.95 -19.71 22.91
N GLN A 207 -24.62 -18.94 22.04
CA GLN A 207 -24.03 -17.87 21.24
C GLN A 207 -23.71 -16.64 22.12
N SER A 208 -24.69 -16.11 22.85
CA SER A 208 -24.56 -14.95 23.75
C SER A 208 -24.43 -15.38 25.22
N ARG A 209 -23.40 -16.20 25.51
CA ARG A 209 -23.12 -16.68 26.87
C ARG A 209 -22.93 -15.49 27.82
N HIS A 210 -23.64 -15.52 28.95
CA HIS A 210 -23.42 -14.54 30.01
C HIS A 210 -21.99 -14.67 30.54
N GLU A 211 -21.14 -13.68 30.24
CA GLU A 211 -19.77 -13.65 30.73
C GLU A 211 -19.72 -13.48 32.25
N ILE A 212 -18.78 -14.17 32.89
CA ILE A 212 -18.65 -14.18 34.34
C ILE A 212 -18.24 -12.79 34.84
N GLN A 213 -19.20 -12.06 35.40
CA GLN A 213 -18.94 -10.83 36.15
C GLN A 213 -18.45 -11.21 37.56
N PHE A 214 -17.13 -11.21 37.77
CA PHE A 214 -16.45 -11.58 39.02
C PHE A 214 -16.72 -10.58 40.18
N PHE A 215 -17.98 -10.53 40.64
CA PHE A 215 -18.49 -9.59 41.66
C PHE A 215 -18.17 -8.10 41.37
N GLY A 216 -18.00 -7.73 40.10
CA GLY A 216 -17.55 -6.39 39.67
C GLY A 216 -16.11 -6.03 40.07
N ARG A 217 -15.32 -6.98 40.57
CA ARG A 217 -13.96 -6.74 41.11
C ARG A 217 -12.86 -7.52 40.40
N GLY A 218 -13.14 -8.72 39.91
CA GLY A 218 -12.22 -9.49 39.07
C GLY A 218 -12.28 -9.07 37.60
N SER A 219 -11.22 -9.36 36.86
CA SER A 219 -11.12 -9.11 35.41
C SER A 219 -10.57 -10.35 34.71
N VAL A 220 -10.96 -10.57 33.45
CA VAL A 220 -10.44 -11.65 32.63
C VAL A 220 -8.97 -11.37 32.31
N ALA A 221 -8.12 -12.38 32.46
CA ALA A 221 -6.68 -12.26 32.25
C ALA A 221 -6.33 -11.95 30.78
N GLY A 222 -5.27 -11.17 30.56
CA GLY A 222 -4.75 -10.82 29.23
C GLY A 222 -5.51 -9.70 28.50
N MET A 223 -6.70 -9.33 28.93
CA MET A 223 -7.45 -8.16 28.41
C MET A 223 -7.15 -6.91 29.24
N ASP A 224 -7.21 -5.73 28.62
CA ASP A 224 -7.08 -4.44 29.33
C ASP A 224 -8.18 -4.29 30.39
N VAL A 225 -7.77 -4.10 31.65
CA VAL A 225 -8.65 -3.95 32.81
C VAL A 225 -9.55 -2.71 32.69
N ASN A 226 -9.05 -1.62 32.11
CA ASN A 226 -9.81 -0.39 31.97
C ASN A 226 -10.83 -0.45 30.82
N ALA A 227 -10.53 -1.19 29.75
CA ALA A 227 -11.54 -1.56 28.75
C ALA A 227 -12.65 -2.44 29.36
N GLN A 228 -12.28 -3.50 30.08
CA GLN A 228 -13.24 -4.39 30.74
C GLN A 228 -14.14 -3.66 31.75
N LYS A 229 -13.58 -2.77 32.58
CA LYS A 229 -14.34 -1.94 33.52
C LYS A 229 -15.36 -1.05 32.81
N LYS A 230 -15.04 -0.54 31.62
CA LYS A 230 -15.94 0.34 30.84
C LYS A 230 -17.13 -0.41 30.24
N GLU A 231 -16.93 -1.67 29.85
CA GLU A 231 -17.98 -2.48 29.21
C GLU A 231 -18.84 -3.25 30.22
N LYS A 232 -18.25 -3.77 31.31
CA LYS A 232 -18.85 -4.87 32.09
C LYS A 232 -19.42 -4.46 33.45
N ASN A 233 -19.23 -3.21 33.90
CA ASN A 233 -19.39 -2.89 35.33
C ASN A 233 -20.73 -2.24 35.74
N SER A 234 -21.64 -1.93 34.81
CA SER A 234 -22.88 -1.16 35.11
C SER A 234 -23.74 -1.80 36.22
N PHE A 235 -23.95 -3.12 36.16
CA PHE A 235 -24.83 -3.84 37.09
C PHE A 235 -24.31 -3.85 38.53
N TYR A 236 -23.04 -4.21 38.73
CA TYR A 236 -22.44 -4.20 40.07
C TYR A 236 -22.18 -2.79 40.57
N GLN A 237 -21.91 -1.81 39.69
CA GLN A 237 -21.79 -0.41 40.09
C GLN A 237 -23.12 0.12 40.67
N GLU A 238 -24.23 -0.03 39.93
CA GLU A 238 -25.57 0.34 40.37
C GLU A 238 -25.96 -0.37 41.69
N MET A 239 -25.70 -1.68 41.78
CA MET A 239 -25.94 -2.45 43.01
C MET A 239 -25.15 -1.91 44.21
N MET A 240 -23.88 -1.55 44.03
CA MET A 240 -23.04 -1.01 45.11
C MET A 240 -23.41 0.43 45.47
N GLU A 241 -23.89 1.24 44.52
CA GLU A 241 -24.44 2.57 44.78
C GLU A 241 -25.73 2.51 45.61
N HIS A 242 -26.57 1.49 45.40
CA HIS A 242 -27.77 1.25 46.22
C HIS A 242 -27.49 0.62 47.58
N ARG A 243 -26.47 -0.23 47.72
CA ARG A 243 -26.22 -1.01 48.95
C ARG A 243 -25.24 -0.38 49.95
N ARG A 244 -24.33 0.49 49.51
CA ARG A 244 -23.33 1.13 50.40
C ARG A 244 -23.96 2.19 51.30
N THR A 245 -23.46 2.29 52.54
CA THR A 245 -23.69 3.45 53.42
C THR A 245 -23.00 4.70 52.88
N GLU A 246 -23.30 5.87 53.46
CA GLU A 246 -22.68 7.13 53.03
C GLU A 246 -21.17 7.13 53.29
N ASP A 247 -20.72 6.69 54.47
CA ASP A 247 -19.30 6.54 54.81
C ASP A 247 -18.55 5.61 53.83
N GLU A 248 -19.16 4.48 53.43
CA GLU A 248 -18.57 3.55 52.47
C GLU A 248 -18.48 4.15 51.06
N LYS A 249 -19.43 5.02 50.68
CA LYS A 249 -19.39 5.77 49.41
C LYS A 249 -18.25 6.79 49.43
N GLU A 250 -18.04 7.50 50.53
CA GLU A 250 -16.92 8.43 50.67
C GLU A 250 -15.56 7.72 50.65
N GLN A 251 -15.42 6.59 51.35
CA GLN A 251 -14.21 5.77 51.33
C GLN A 251 -13.89 5.23 49.92
N GLU A 252 -14.90 4.70 49.20
CA GLU A 252 -14.71 4.25 47.82
C GLU A 252 -14.30 5.40 46.90
N LYS A 253 -14.98 6.55 47.02
CA LYS A 253 -14.67 7.76 46.25
C LYS A 253 -13.22 8.21 46.50
N SER A 254 -12.76 8.21 47.76
CA SER A 254 -11.37 8.50 48.09
C SER A 254 -10.39 7.48 47.50
N ARG A 255 -10.75 6.18 47.43
CA ARG A 255 -9.90 5.18 46.75
C ARG A 255 -9.85 5.44 45.25
N LEU A 256 -10.99 5.68 44.61
CA LEU A 256 -11.08 5.97 43.17
C LEU A 256 -10.32 7.26 42.80
N GLU A 257 -10.40 8.31 43.62
CA GLU A 257 -9.60 9.53 43.41
C GLU A 257 -8.09 9.27 43.51
N LYS A 258 -7.65 8.40 44.43
CA LYS A 258 -6.24 7.98 44.54
C LYS A 258 -5.80 7.10 43.36
N GLU A 259 -6.65 6.19 42.87
CA GLU A 259 -6.41 5.40 41.67
C GLU A 259 -6.32 6.29 40.43
N LEU A 260 -7.32 7.15 40.18
CA LEU A 260 -7.33 8.13 39.09
C LEU A 260 -6.12 9.07 39.14
N LYS A 261 -5.63 9.46 40.32
CA LYS A 261 -4.41 10.27 40.45
C LYS A 261 -3.15 9.47 40.07
N LYS A 262 -3.08 8.18 40.38
CA LYS A 262 -2.00 7.29 39.91
C LYS A 262 -2.07 7.09 38.40
N GLU A 263 -3.24 6.77 37.85
CA GLU A 263 -3.45 6.59 36.41
C GLU A 263 -3.10 7.86 35.63
N LYS A 264 -3.56 9.03 36.08
CA LYS A 264 -3.19 10.33 35.46
C LYS A 264 -1.69 10.59 35.51
N LYS A 265 -1.00 10.22 36.59
CA LYS A 265 0.46 10.35 36.66
C LYS A 265 1.15 9.42 35.65
N VAL A 266 0.77 8.14 35.62
CA VAL A 266 1.35 7.18 34.65
C VAL A 266 1.07 7.64 33.21
N ALA A 267 -0.15 8.05 32.88
CA ALA A 267 -0.51 8.57 31.56
C ALA A 267 0.22 9.87 31.19
N HIS A 268 0.61 10.69 32.17
CA HIS A 268 1.43 11.88 31.97
C HIS A 268 2.90 11.53 31.72
N ASP A 269 3.48 10.61 32.50
CA ASP A 269 4.89 10.25 32.39
C ASP A 269 5.16 9.42 31.12
N ASP A 270 4.22 8.55 30.73
CA ASP A 270 4.23 7.75 29.50
C ASP A 270 3.64 8.49 28.27
N ARG A 271 3.36 9.80 28.37
CA ARG A 271 2.78 10.57 27.25
C ARG A 271 3.72 10.60 26.04
N HIS A 272 3.15 10.57 24.83
CA HIS A 272 3.91 10.55 23.57
C HIS A 272 4.84 11.78 23.47
N TRP A 273 6.03 11.62 22.89
CA TRP A 273 7.04 12.69 22.76
C TRP A 273 6.52 13.98 22.09
N ARG A 274 5.49 13.86 21.23
CA ARG A 274 4.81 14.98 20.56
C ARG A 274 4.08 15.92 21.52
N MET A 275 3.79 15.45 22.73
CA MET A 275 3.14 16.20 23.80
C MET A 275 4.14 16.62 24.90
N LYS A 276 5.42 16.28 24.77
CA LYS A 276 6.48 16.57 25.77
C LYS A 276 7.27 17.82 25.39
N GLU A 277 7.74 18.56 26.38
CA GLU A 277 8.76 19.58 26.16
C GLU A 277 10.15 18.95 25.99
N LEU A 278 11.10 19.67 25.37
CA LEU A 278 12.44 19.12 25.10
C LEU A 278 13.18 18.72 26.38
N SER A 279 12.98 19.49 27.47
CA SER A 279 13.52 19.23 28.80
C SER A 279 12.93 17.99 29.49
N GLU A 280 11.72 17.57 29.10
CA GLU A 280 11.02 16.41 29.65
C GLU A 280 11.30 15.11 28.85
N MET A 281 12.06 15.19 27.76
CA MET A 281 12.36 14.05 26.90
C MET A 281 13.36 13.07 27.54
N THR A 282 12.85 11.91 27.97
CA THR A 282 13.65 10.80 28.50
C THR A 282 14.31 9.99 27.37
N ASP A 283 15.30 9.15 27.69
CA ASP A 283 15.92 8.28 26.68
C ASP A 283 14.96 7.21 26.11
N ARG A 284 13.90 6.86 26.85
CA ARG A 284 12.76 6.07 26.33
C ARG A 284 12.01 6.85 25.25
N ASP A 285 11.74 8.13 25.48
CA ASP A 285 11.06 8.99 24.50
C ASP A 285 11.92 9.18 23.24
N TRP A 286 13.23 9.33 23.39
CA TRP A 286 14.17 9.36 22.27
C TRP A 286 14.33 8.04 21.53
N ARG A 287 14.03 6.91 22.18
CA ARG A 287 13.94 5.61 21.53
C ARG A 287 12.65 5.50 20.72
N ILE A 288 11.50 5.82 21.32
CA ILE A 288 10.19 5.85 20.63
C ILE A 288 10.23 6.81 19.43
N PHE A 289 10.81 8.01 19.61
CA PHE A 289 11.01 8.96 18.51
C PHE A 289 11.78 8.37 17.33
N ARG A 290 12.84 7.59 17.61
CA ARG A 290 13.62 6.92 16.55
C ARG A 290 12.84 5.75 15.94
N GLU A 291 12.10 4.99 16.73
CA GLU A 291 11.23 3.91 16.25
C GLU A 291 10.12 4.45 15.32
N ASP A 292 9.43 5.54 15.69
CA ASP A 292 8.39 6.22 14.91
C ASP A 292 8.86 6.73 13.53
N PHE A 293 10.10 7.22 13.46
CA PHE A 293 10.72 7.71 12.22
C PHE A 293 11.57 6.65 11.50
N ASN A 294 11.56 5.40 11.98
CA ASN A 294 12.39 4.27 11.51
C ASN A 294 13.90 4.62 11.44
N ILE A 295 14.41 5.36 12.42
CA ILE A 295 15.82 5.78 12.50
C ILE A 295 16.61 4.74 13.30
N SER A 296 17.62 4.12 12.69
CA SER A 296 18.60 3.29 13.37
C SER A 296 19.99 3.92 13.29
N ILE A 297 20.79 3.83 14.36
CA ILE A 297 22.09 4.49 14.46
C ILE A 297 23.20 3.50 14.84
N LYS A 298 24.40 3.70 14.29
CA LYS A 298 25.65 3.04 14.71
C LYS A 298 26.74 4.09 14.93
N GLY A 299 27.67 3.78 15.83
CA GLY A 299 28.67 4.74 16.34
C GLY A 299 28.33 5.18 17.76
N GLY A 300 29.34 5.33 18.63
CA GLY A 300 29.15 5.74 20.02
C GLY A 300 28.90 7.25 20.14
N ARG A 301 28.15 7.70 21.16
CA ARG A 301 27.92 9.13 21.46
C ARG A 301 27.35 9.93 20.28
N VAL A 302 26.19 9.50 19.75
CA VAL A 302 25.47 10.22 18.70
C VAL A 302 24.49 11.22 19.34
N PRO A 303 24.45 12.50 18.90
CA PRO A 303 23.53 13.51 19.42
C PRO A 303 22.05 13.13 19.24
N ARG A 304 21.21 13.72 20.07
CA ARG A 304 19.75 13.54 20.01
C ARG A 304 19.20 14.14 18.70
N PRO A 305 18.23 13.48 18.03
CA PRO A 305 17.65 13.99 16.79
C PRO A 305 16.73 15.19 17.00
N LEU A 306 16.54 16.01 15.96
CA LEU A 306 15.69 17.20 15.99
C LEU A 306 14.19 16.85 15.95
N ARG A 307 13.38 17.41 16.86
CA ARG A 307 11.91 17.25 16.83
C ARG A 307 11.26 18.30 15.93
N ASN A 308 11.86 19.48 15.80
CA ASN A 308 11.48 20.55 14.86
C ASN A 308 12.73 21.34 14.41
N TRP A 309 12.56 22.39 13.61
CA TRP A 309 13.67 23.24 13.15
C TRP A 309 14.17 24.26 14.18
N GLU A 310 13.37 24.60 15.19
CA GLU A 310 13.73 25.57 16.24
C GLU A 310 14.80 24.97 17.18
N GLU A 311 14.72 23.67 17.43
CA GLU A 311 15.72 22.89 18.18
C GLU A 311 17.05 22.71 17.44
N ALA A 312 17.17 23.14 16.17
CA ALA A 312 18.36 22.91 15.35
C ALA A 312 19.57 23.80 15.72
N GLY A 313 19.36 24.87 16.48
CA GLY A 313 20.44 25.81 16.86
C GLY A 313 21.06 26.56 15.68
N PHE A 314 20.31 26.74 14.58
CA PHE A 314 20.78 27.45 13.39
C PHE A 314 20.92 28.97 13.63
N PRO A 315 21.88 29.65 12.95
CA PRO A 315 21.89 31.10 12.83
C PRO A 315 20.59 31.64 12.24
N SER A 316 20.23 32.87 12.58
CA SER A 316 18.97 33.50 12.17
C SER A 316 18.77 33.55 10.65
N GLU A 317 19.83 33.80 9.88
CA GLU A 317 19.77 33.85 8.41
C GLU A 317 19.46 32.47 7.84
N VAL A 318 20.11 31.42 8.35
CA VAL A 318 19.91 30.03 7.91
C VAL A 318 18.51 29.54 8.27
N TYR A 319 18.03 29.82 9.49
CA TYR A 319 16.68 29.47 9.91
C TYR A 319 15.60 30.18 9.07
N GLN A 320 15.80 31.47 8.75
CA GLN A 320 14.91 32.20 7.85
C GLN A 320 14.92 31.60 6.43
N ALA A 321 16.09 31.28 5.87
CA ALA A 321 16.20 30.66 4.55
C ALA A 321 15.49 29.30 4.46
N VAL A 322 15.63 28.44 5.49
CA VAL A 322 14.89 27.15 5.59
C VAL A 322 13.38 27.37 5.52
N LYS A 323 12.88 28.38 6.23
CA LYS A 323 11.46 28.73 6.29
C LYS A 323 10.94 29.34 4.99
N GLU A 324 11.70 30.21 4.35
CA GLU A 324 11.34 30.87 3.09
C GLU A 324 11.30 29.88 1.91
N ILE A 325 12.24 28.94 1.86
CA ILE A 325 12.29 27.87 0.82
C ILE A 325 11.13 26.86 1.01
N GLY A 326 10.48 26.84 2.18
CA GLY A 326 9.28 26.05 2.45
C GLY A 326 9.53 24.69 3.12
N TYR A 327 10.67 24.50 3.78
CA TYR A 327 10.95 23.29 4.57
C TYR A 327 10.19 23.33 5.91
N MET A 328 8.92 22.91 5.91
CA MET A 328 8.05 22.99 7.09
C MET A 328 8.50 22.14 8.28
N GLU A 329 8.94 20.91 8.03
CA GLU A 329 9.45 19.98 9.04
C GLU A 329 10.69 19.23 8.53
N PRO A 330 11.63 18.84 9.42
CA PRO A 330 12.77 18.03 9.03
C PRO A 330 12.35 16.58 8.70
N THR A 331 12.92 16.01 7.65
CA THR A 331 12.72 14.58 7.28
C THR A 331 13.50 13.66 8.23
N PRO A 332 13.19 12.34 8.32
CA PRO A 332 13.88 11.42 9.24
C PRO A 332 15.41 11.45 9.17
N ILE A 333 15.97 11.55 7.95
CA ILE A 333 17.42 11.64 7.76
C ILE A 333 17.97 12.99 8.23
N GLN A 334 17.27 14.09 7.97
CA GLN A 334 17.65 15.43 8.41
C GLN A 334 17.66 15.52 9.94
N ARG A 335 16.61 14.99 10.60
CA ARG A 335 16.45 14.98 12.07
C ARG A 335 17.67 14.42 12.78
N GLN A 336 18.25 13.33 12.29
CA GLN A 336 19.39 12.67 12.95
C GLN A 336 20.75 13.07 12.36
N ALA A 337 20.87 13.33 11.05
CA ALA A 337 22.15 13.65 10.42
C ALA A 337 22.60 15.10 10.66
N ILE A 338 21.67 16.07 10.76
CA ILE A 338 22.02 17.49 10.93
C ILE A 338 22.74 17.75 12.26
N PRO A 339 22.25 17.27 13.44
CA PRO A 339 22.98 17.41 14.71
C PRO A 339 24.40 16.82 14.67
N ILE A 340 24.57 15.68 14.01
CA ILE A 340 25.88 15.03 13.85
C ILE A 340 26.80 15.89 12.95
N GLY A 341 26.22 16.46 11.88
CA GLY A 341 26.89 17.39 10.98
C GLY A 341 27.39 18.65 11.70
N LEU A 342 26.56 19.24 12.55
CA LEU A 342 26.91 20.44 13.34
C LEU A 342 28.05 20.18 14.33
N GLN A 343 28.13 18.98 14.90
CA GLN A 343 29.23 18.54 15.77
C GLN A 343 30.54 18.20 15.03
N ASN A 344 30.67 18.58 13.76
CA ASN A 344 31.84 18.27 12.92
C ASN A 344 32.16 16.76 12.81
N ARG A 345 31.23 15.85 13.06
CA ARG A 345 31.49 14.42 12.97
C ARG A 345 31.29 13.91 11.54
N ASP A 346 32.04 12.87 11.15
CA ASP A 346 31.82 12.20 9.86
C ASP A 346 30.50 11.40 9.90
N VAL A 347 29.80 11.33 8.77
CA VAL A 347 28.44 10.77 8.70
C VAL A 347 28.32 9.79 7.53
N ILE A 348 27.68 8.65 7.77
CA ILE A 348 27.16 7.77 6.71
C ILE A 348 25.64 7.78 6.79
N GLY A 349 24.98 8.46 5.85
CA GLY A 349 23.53 8.47 5.73
C GLY A 349 23.04 7.40 4.76
N VAL A 350 22.40 6.36 5.29
CA VAL A 350 21.82 5.27 4.52
C VAL A 350 20.33 5.53 4.37
N ALA A 351 19.96 6.11 3.23
CA ALA A 351 18.58 6.49 2.92
C ALA A 351 18.34 6.58 1.41
N GLU A 352 17.10 6.29 1.01
CA GLU A 352 16.68 6.30 -0.40
C GLU A 352 16.65 7.71 -1.01
N THR A 353 16.59 7.77 -2.34
CA THR A 353 16.33 9.01 -3.09
C THR A 353 15.01 9.65 -2.66
N GLY A 354 14.93 10.98 -2.60
CA GLY A 354 13.72 11.69 -2.16
C GLY A 354 13.51 11.77 -0.63
N SER A 355 14.31 11.07 0.19
CA SER A 355 14.25 11.15 1.66
C SER A 355 14.72 12.49 2.26
N GLY A 356 15.18 13.45 1.44
CA GLY A 356 15.66 14.76 1.89
C GLY A 356 17.16 14.83 2.20
N LYS A 357 17.96 13.86 1.72
CA LYS A 357 19.43 13.77 1.90
C LYS A 357 20.16 15.09 1.60
N THR A 358 19.80 15.77 0.52
CA THR A 358 20.46 17.00 0.06
C THR A 358 20.48 18.08 1.14
N ALA A 359 19.32 18.45 1.70
CA ALA A 359 19.28 19.40 2.81
C ALA A 359 19.94 18.86 4.11
N ALA A 360 19.99 17.53 4.30
CA ALA A 360 20.63 16.93 5.48
C ALA A 360 22.16 17.15 5.51
N PHE A 361 22.84 17.19 4.36
CA PHE A 361 24.24 17.58 4.28
C PHE A 361 24.47 19.08 4.01
N LEU A 362 23.56 19.74 3.29
CA LEU A 362 23.69 21.17 3.00
C LEU A 362 23.53 22.03 4.25
N LEU A 363 22.56 21.75 5.15
CA LEU A 363 22.29 22.65 6.26
C LEU A 363 23.48 22.79 7.24
N PRO A 364 24.16 21.71 7.70
CA PRO A 364 25.38 21.84 8.50
C PRO A 364 26.54 22.55 7.76
N LEU A 365 26.65 22.33 6.45
CA LEU A 365 27.62 23.01 5.60
C LEU A 365 27.35 24.52 5.51
N LEU A 366 26.10 24.92 5.30
CA LEU A 366 25.67 26.32 5.18
C LEU A 366 25.87 27.06 6.50
N VAL A 367 25.46 26.48 7.64
CA VAL A 367 25.70 27.03 8.98
C VAL A 367 27.18 27.32 9.23
N TRP A 368 28.06 26.41 8.77
CA TRP A 368 29.49 26.60 8.90
C TRP A 368 30.03 27.66 7.93
N ILE A 369 29.63 27.68 6.66
CA ILE A 369 30.04 28.72 5.69
C ILE A 369 29.60 30.12 6.16
N THR A 370 28.37 30.30 6.64
CA THR A 370 27.88 31.60 7.15
C THR A 370 28.61 32.06 8.41
N SER A 371 29.27 31.16 9.14
CA SER A 371 30.12 31.54 10.30
C SER A 371 31.50 32.09 9.89
N LEU A 372 31.89 31.96 8.61
CA LEU A 372 33.19 32.42 8.12
C LEU A 372 33.10 33.83 7.49
N PRO A 373 34.19 34.63 7.56
CA PRO A 373 34.31 35.87 6.80
C PRO A 373 34.26 35.61 5.28
N LYS A 374 33.47 36.42 4.56
CA LYS A 374 33.25 36.34 3.11
C LYS A 374 34.56 36.38 2.30
N MET A 375 34.57 35.74 1.13
CA MET A 375 35.74 35.65 0.24
C MET A 375 35.95 36.91 -0.61
N GLU A 376 36.29 38.01 0.04
CA GLU A 376 36.51 39.32 -0.61
C GLU A 376 37.86 39.39 -1.33
N ARG A 377 38.94 38.88 -0.72
CA ARG A 377 40.32 38.94 -1.26
C ARG A 377 40.58 37.86 -2.32
N GLN A 378 41.34 38.21 -3.36
CA GLN A 378 41.71 37.28 -4.43
C GLN A 378 42.49 36.05 -3.91
N GLU A 379 43.41 36.24 -2.96
CA GLU A 379 44.13 35.14 -2.28
C GLU A 379 43.20 34.06 -1.72
N HIS A 380 42.01 34.42 -1.25
CA HIS A 380 41.04 33.46 -0.73
C HIS A 380 40.24 32.75 -1.82
N ARG A 381 40.15 33.33 -3.03
CA ARG A 381 39.51 32.71 -4.19
C ARG A 381 40.44 31.67 -4.82
N ASP A 382 41.73 31.98 -4.86
CA ASP A 382 42.77 31.12 -5.47
C ASP A 382 43.05 29.84 -4.64
N LEU A 383 42.66 29.82 -3.35
CA LEU A 383 42.73 28.64 -2.48
C LEU A 383 41.67 27.55 -2.78
N GLY A 384 40.68 27.86 -3.61
CA GLY A 384 39.62 26.92 -4.01
C GLY A 384 38.35 26.96 -3.15
N PRO A 385 37.47 25.95 -3.25
CA PRO A 385 36.20 25.94 -2.52
C PRO A 385 36.38 25.47 -1.08
N TYR A 386 35.43 25.85 -0.22
CA TYR A 386 35.32 25.33 1.14
C TYR A 386 34.75 23.90 1.16
N ALA A 387 33.90 23.57 0.18
CA ALA A 387 33.24 22.27 0.08
C ALA A 387 33.16 21.71 -1.34
N ILE A 388 33.22 20.37 -1.42
CA ILE A 388 33.00 19.60 -2.65
C ILE A 388 31.85 18.64 -2.42
N ILE A 389 30.92 18.59 -3.38
CA ILE A 389 29.83 17.62 -3.44
C ILE A 389 30.01 16.78 -4.69
N MET A 390 30.40 15.51 -4.52
CA MET A 390 30.52 14.55 -5.61
C MET A 390 29.20 13.78 -5.77
N ALA A 391 28.72 13.72 -7.01
CA ALA A 391 27.55 12.94 -7.40
C ALA A 391 27.87 12.08 -8.65
N PRO A 392 27.35 10.84 -8.75
CA PRO A 392 27.65 9.91 -9.85
C PRO A 392 27.22 10.40 -11.22
N THR A 393 26.15 11.21 -11.33
CA THR A 393 25.65 11.67 -12.62
C THR A 393 25.38 13.16 -12.69
N ARG A 394 25.42 13.67 -13.92
CA ARG A 394 25.26 15.09 -14.25
C ARG A 394 23.88 15.59 -13.84
N GLU A 395 22.86 14.77 -14.04
CA GLU A 395 21.46 15.05 -13.69
C GLU A 395 21.26 15.16 -12.17
N LEU A 396 21.99 14.40 -11.36
CA LEU A 396 21.94 14.50 -9.89
C LEU A 396 22.77 15.71 -9.39
N ALA A 397 23.94 15.95 -9.98
CA ALA A 397 24.73 17.14 -9.71
C ALA A 397 23.94 18.44 -10.02
N GLN A 398 23.17 18.48 -11.11
CA GLN A 398 22.26 19.58 -11.43
C GLN A 398 21.12 19.73 -10.41
N GLN A 399 20.49 18.63 -9.96
CA GLN A 399 19.47 18.69 -8.89
C GLN A 399 20.04 19.25 -7.58
N ILE A 400 21.25 18.84 -7.21
CA ILE A 400 21.95 19.38 -6.03
C ILE A 400 22.29 20.87 -6.24
N GLU A 401 22.72 21.27 -7.44
CA GLU A 401 23.00 22.68 -7.77
C GLU A 401 21.73 23.54 -7.72
N GLU A 402 20.61 23.08 -8.29
CA GLU A 402 19.31 23.76 -8.21
C GLU A 402 18.86 23.96 -6.76
N GLU A 403 19.02 22.93 -5.91
CA GLU A 403 18.65 23.02 -4.50
C GLU A 403 19.61 23.93 -3.72
N THR A 404 20.92 23.79 -3.92
CA THR A 404 21.93 24.61 -3.23
C THR A 404 21.80 26.09 -3.61
N ASN A 405 21.47 26.41 -4.88
CA ASN A 405 21.24 27.77 -5.33
C ASN A 405 20.04 28.46 -4.66
N LYS A 406 19.03 27.72 -4.17
CA LYS A 406 17.92 28.32 -3.40
C LYS A 406 18.42 28.92 -2.09
N PHE A 407 19.24 28.16 -1.36
CA PHE A 407 19.91 28.64 -0.15
C PHE A 407 20.97 29.69 -0.47
N GLY A 408 21.78 29.48 -1.53
CA GLY A 408 22.88 30.36 -1.90
C GLY A 408 22.44 31.78 -2.26
N LYS A 409 21.25 31.95 -2.87
CA LYS A 409 20.66 33.27 -3.15
C LYS A 409 20.26 34.06 -1.90
N LEU A 410 19.86 33.36 -0.83
CA LEU A 410 19.44 33.99 0.44
C LEU A 410 20.64 34.23 1.38
N LEU A 411 21.66 33.38 1.30
CA LEU A 411 22.83 33.40 2.20
C LEU A 411 24.10 34.02 1.57
N ASP A 412 24.02 34.49 0.31
CA ASP A 412 25.15 35.04 -0.47
C ASP A 412 26.33 34.06 -0.62
N ILE A 413 26.01 32.82 -1.03
CA ILE A 413 26.97 31.72 -1.21
C ILE A 413 26.98 31.31 -2.69
N LYS A 414 28.15 31.36 -3.35
CA LYS A 414 28.30 31.04 -4.78
C LYS A 414 28.62 29.55 -4.95
N THR A 415 27.84 28.91 -5.83
CA THR A 415 27.93 27.48 -6.16
C THR A 415 28.20 27.30 -7.65
N VAL A 416 28.96 26.27 -8.04
CA VAL A 416 29.19 25.92 -9.46
C VAL A 416 29.13 24.41 -9.68
N SER A 417 28.41 23.98 -10.72
CA SER A 417 28.50 22.61 -11.24
C SER A 417 29.68 22.37 -12.20
N VAL A 418 30.57 21.46 -11.80
CA VAL A 418 31.69 20.94 -12.59
C VAL A 418 31.29 19.56 -13.14
N ILE A 419 30.42 19.59 -14.14
CA ILE A 419 29.88 18.41 -14.83
C ILE A 419 30.41 18.33 -16.27
N GLY A 420 30.40 17.13 -16.87
CA GLY A 420 30.68 17.00 -18.30
C GLY A 420 29.71 17.82 -19.16
N GLY A 421 29.99 17.97 -20.45
CA GLY A 421 29.04 18.44 -21.48
C GLY A 421 28.36 19.81 -21.28
N ALA A 422 28.80 20.62 -20.33
CA ALA A 422 28.61 22.08 -20.32
C ALA A 422 29.87 22.76 -20.89
N SER A 423 29.80 24.05 -21.20
CA SER A 423 30.97 24.75 -21.76
C SER A 423 32.13 24.78 -20.77
N ARG A 424 33.32 24.36 -21.23
CA ARG A 424 34.56 24.40 -20.44
C ARG A 424 34.94 25.84 -20.07
N GLU A 425 34.67 26.78 -20.96
CA GLU A 425 34.97 28.20 -20.78
C GLU A 425 34.07 28.84 -19.72
N GLU A 426 32.78 28.54 -19.75
CA GLU A 426 31.82 29.02 -18.75
C GLU A 426 32.15 28.48 -17.35
N GLN A 427 32.43 27.17 -17.24
CA GLN A 427 32.88 26.55 -15.98
C GLN A 427 34.18 27.20 -15.49
N GLY A 428 35.18 27.35 -16.38
CA GLY A 428 36.46 27.96 -16.05
C GLY A 428 36.33 29.42 -15.61
N MET A 429 35.45 30.20 -16.23
CA MET A 429 35.17 31.59 -15.83
C MET A 429 34.52 31.65 -14.45
N LYS A 430 33.51 30.81 -14.16
CA LYS A 430 32.87 30.79 -12.85
C LYS A 430 33.82 30.34 -11.74
N LEU A 431 34.69 29.35 -12.00
CA LEU A 431 35.73 28.93 -11.04
C LEU A 431 36.73 30.07 -10.74
N ARG A 432 37.16 30.83 -11.77
CA ARG A 432 38.05 32.00 -11.60
C ARG A 432 37.44 33.15 -10.77
N MET A 433 36.10 33.26 -10.71
CA MET A 433 35.44 34.26 -9.88
C MET A 433 35.46 33.92 -8.37
N GLY A 434 35.88 32.71 -8.00
CA GLY A 434 35.93 32.25 -6.61
C GLY A 434 34.57 31.79 -6.09
N VAL A 435 34.50 30.53 -5.68
CA VAL A 435 33.26 29.82 -5.32
C VAL A 435 33.41 29.13 -3.97
N GLU A 436 32.39 29.20 -3.13
CA GLU A 436 32.40 28.58 -1.81
C GLU A 436 32.14 27.06 -1.90
N VAL A 437 31.31 26.62 -2.86
CA VAL A 437 30.89 25.21 -3.03
C VAL A 437 31.00 24.76 -4.49
N VAL A 438 31.65 23.62 -4.72
CA VAL A 438 31.73 22.96 -6.04
C VAL A 438 30.92 21.65 -6.01
N ILE A 439 30.06 21.47 -7.01
CA ILE A 439 29.23 20.26 -7.18
C ILE A 439 29.69 19.56 -8.46
N ALA A 440 30.08 18.29 -8.42
CA ALA A 440 30.80 17.71 -9.56
C ALA A 440 30.55 16.21 -9.77
N THR A 441 30.76 15.75 -11.00
CA THR A 441 30.91 14.32 -11.32
C THR A 441 32.38 13.92 -11.22
N PRO A 442 32.75 12.79 -10.56
CA PRO A 442 34.14 12.44 -10.22
C PRO A 442 35.16 12.63 -11.34
N GLY A 443 34.97 11.99 -12.51
CA GLY A 443 35.93 12.12 -13.62
C GLY A 443 36.10 13.57 -14.14
N ARG A 444 35.03 14.37 -14.17
CA ARG A 444 35.13 15.78 -14.59
C ARG A 444 35.83 16.65 -13.53
N LEU A 445 35.63 16.33 -12.24
CA LEU A 445 36.37 17.00 -11.17
C LEU A 445 37.86 16.67 -11.26
N LEU A 446 38.19 15.40 -11.51
CA LEU A 446 39.56 14.95 -11.71
C LEU A 446 40.24 15.67 -12.88
N ASP A 447 39.60 15.78 -14.06
CA ASP A 447 40.09 16.60 -15.19
C ASP A 447 40.51 18.01 -14.73
N VAL A 448 39.69 18.63 -13.89
CA VAL A 448 39.81 20.02 -13.47
C VAL A 448 40.94 20.20 -12.44
N LEU A 449 41.20 19.17 -11.62
CA LEU A 449 42.32 19.12 -10.67
C LEU A 449 43.65 18.79 -11.36
N GLU A 450 43.68 17.77 -12.24
CA GLU A 450 44.88 17.36 -12.99
C GLU A 450 45.40 18.52 -13.86
N ASN A 451 44.50 19.27 -14.51
CA ASN A 451 44.84 20.45 -15.30
C ASN A 451 45.01 21.75 -14.47
N ARG A 452 44.92 21.68 -13.14
CA ARG A 452 45.06 22.83 -12.20
C ARG A 452 44.13 24.02 -12.48
N TYR A 453 42.93 23.76 -13.00
CA TYR A 453 41.88 24.78 -13.10
C TYR A 453 41.23 25.07 -11.74
N LEU A 454 41.41 24.18 -10.77
CA LEU A 454 40.95 24.29 -9.38
C LEU A 454 42.02 23.73 -8.44
N LEU A 455 42.14 24.33 -7.25
CA LEU A 455 42.91 23.81 -6.12
C LEU A 455 41.95 23.51 -4.96
N LEU A 456 42.34 22.66 -4.01
CA LEU A 456 41.48 22.24 -2.89
C LEU A 456 42.07 22.57 -1.52
N ASN A 457 42.94 23.59 -1.45
CA ASN A 457 43.78 23.87 -0.28
C ASN A 457 42.97 24.26 0.96
N GLN A 458 41.79 24.87 0.80
CA GLN A 458 40.88 25.20 1.92
C GLN A 458 39.61 24.32 1.98
N CYS A 459 39.57 23.21 1.23
CA CYS A 459 38.44 22.29 1.27
C CYS A 459 38.44 21.47 2.58
N THR A 460 37.43 21.70 3.42
CA THR A 460 37.25 21.05 4.72
C THR A 460 35.90 20.33 4.84
N TYR A 461 35.11 20.28 3.76
CA TYR A 461 33.84 19.54 3.72
C TYR A 461 33.75 18.74 2.42
N VAL A 462 33.58 17.42 2.54
CA VAL A 462 33.52 16.50 1.41
C VAL A 462 32.24 15.69 1.50
N ILE A 463 31.41 15.76 0.47
CA ILE A 463 30.16 15.00 0.36
C ILE A 463 30.27 14.02 -0.81
N LEU A 464 29.92 12.76 -0.55
CA LEU A 464 29.75 11.69 -1.54
C LEU A 464 28.27 11.28 -1.54
N ASP A 465 27.45 11.76 -2.49
CA ASP A 465 26.03 11.35 -2.59
C ASP A 465 25.84 10.28 -3.67
N GLU A 466 24.95 9.31 -3.41
CA GLU A 466 24.82 8.05 -4.17
C GLU A 466 26.17 7.33 -4.36
N ALA A 467 26.90 7.11 -3.26
CA ALA A 467 28.21 6.47 -3.28
C ALA A 467 28.19 5.03 -3.81
N ASP A 468 27.12 4.26 -3.55
CA ASP A 468 26.88 2.94 -4.13
C ASP A 468 26.84 3.01 -5.66
N ARG A 469 26.15 4.00 -6.21
CA ARG A 469 26.11 4.22 -7.66
C ARG A 469 27.44 4.72 -8.24
N MET A 470 28.27 5.45 -7.48
CA MET A 470 29.63 5.78 -7.94
C MET A 470 30.49 4.53 -8.12
N LEU A 471 30.36 3.53 -7.22
CA LEU A 471 31.01 2.24 -7.39
C LEU A 471 30.46 1.44 -8.59
N ASP A 472 29.13 1.35 -8.74
CA ASP A 472 28.48 0.68 -9.89
C ASP A 472 28.93 1.24 -11.25
N MET A 473 29.22 2.54 -11.31
CA MET A 473 29.68 3.23 -12.52
C MET A 473 31.20 3.14 -12.73
N GLY A 474 31.94 2.52 -11.81
CA GLY A 474 33.40 2.36 -11.89
C GLY A 474 34.20 3.61 -11.51
N PHE A 475 33.58 4.60 -10.84
CA PHE A 475 34.26 5.84 -10.43
C PHE A 475 35.11 5.69 -9.14
N GLU A 476 35.25 4.49 -8.57
CA GLU A 476 36.08 4.23 -7.37
C GLU A 476 37.51 4.81 -7.51
N PRO A 477 38.24 4.62 -8.63
CA PRO A 477 39.60 5.16 -8.78
C PRO A 477 39.62 6.69 -8.93
N ASP A 478 38.61 7.27 -9.58
CA ASP A 478 38.51 8.72 -9.79
C ASP A 478 38.20 9.44 -8.47
N VAL A 479 37.28 8.89 -7.68
CA VAL A 479 36.98 9.36 -6.32
C VAL A 479 38.23 9.26 -5.44
N GLN A 480 38.97 8.15 -5.52
CA GLN A 480 40.22 8.01 -4.78
C GLN A 480 41.22 9.13 -5.11
N LYS A 481 41.52 9.33 -6.40
CA LYS A 481 42.45 10.38 -6.85
C LYS A 481 42.00 11.78 -6.42
N VAL A 482 40.71 12.11 -6.54
CA VAL A 482 40.16 13.40 -6.08
C VAL A 482 40.43 13.61 -4.58
N LEU A 483 40.34 12.55 -3.77
CA LEU A 483 40.59 12.61 -2.33
C LEU A 483 42.08 12.69 -1.97
N GLU A 484 42.97 12.25 -2.86
CA GLU A 484 44.44 12.42 -2.74
C GLU A 484 44.87 13.89 -3.00
N TYR A 485 44.10 14.67 -3.75
CA TYR A 485 44.32 16.13 -3.91
C TYR A 485 43.93 16.97 -2.68
N LEU A 486 43.26 16.38 -1.68
CA LEU A 486 42.89 17.09 -0.46
C LEU A 486 44.06 17.15 0.55
N PRO A 487 44.23 18.26 1.29
CA PRO A 487 45.29 18.36 2.30
C PRO A 487 45.22 17.23 3.34
N ALA A 488 46.30 16.47 3.51
CA ALA A 488 46.38 15.46 4.56
C ALA A 488 46.38 16.07 5.98
N SER A 489 46.84 17.33 6.11
CA SER A 489 46.95 18.07 7.37
C SER A 489 45.61 18.38 8.04
N ASN A 490 44.51 18.47 7.28
CA ASN A 490 43.18 18.74 7.82
C ASN A 490 42.40 17.45 8.15
N MET A 491 42.96 16.26 7.95
CA MET A 491 42.30 15.00 8.27
C MET A 491 42.26 14.76 9.79
N LYS A 492 41.13 14.24 10.30
CA LYS A 492 41.00 13.80 11.70
C LYS A 492 41.94 12.62 11.97
N LYS A 493 42.53 12.57 13.17
CA LYS A 493 43.29 11.40 13.62
C LYS A 493 42.32 10.29 14.05
N ASP A 494 42.70 9.04 13.84
CA ASP A 494 41.89 7.89 14.23
C ASP A 494 42.17 7.50 15.69
N THR A 495 41.61 8.28 16.63
CA THR A 495 41.76 8.09 18.08
C THR A 495 40.42 8.29 18.79
N ASP A 496 40.26 7.72 19.99
CA ASP A 496 39.03 7.85 20.79
C ASP A 496 38.70 9.29 21.21
N GLU A 497 39.69 10.19 21.21
CA GLU A 497 39.50 11.62 21.46
C GLU A 497 38.48 12.25 20.50
N PHE A 498 38.42 11.80 19.25
CA PHE A 498 37.50 12.31 18.22
C PHE A 498 36.07 11.73 18.29
N ASP A 499 35.74 10.96 19.33
CA ASP A 499 34.35 10.72 19.74
C ASP A 499 33.82 11.79 20.74
N ASN A 500 34.67 12.73 21.18
CA ASN A 500 34.26 13.85 22.03
C ASN A 500 33.89 15.10 21.21
N GLU A 501 32.76 15.72 21.57
CA GLU A 501 32.27 16.94 20.93
C GLU A 501 33.26 18.11 21.03
N GLU A 502 33.88 18.34 22.20
CA GLU A 502 34.88 19.41 22.39
C GLU A 502 36.08 19.27 21.45
N ALA A 503 36.56 18.04 21.21
CA ALA A 503 37.69 17.78 20.33
C ALA A 503 37.34 17.99 18.85
N LEU A 504 36.11 17.62 18.45
CA LEU A 504 35.60 17.80 17.09
C LEU A 504 35.27 19.28 16.77
N MET A 505 34.77 20.02 17.76
CA MET A 505 34.39 21.44 17.64
C MET A 505 35.57 22.40 17.76
N LYS A 506 36.76 21.92 18.14
CA LYS A 506 37.98 22.72 18.21
C LYS A 506 38.27 23.40 16.87
N GLY A 507 38.20 24.73 16.86
CA GLY A 507 38.45 25.54 15.66
C GLY A 507 37.33 25.51 14.61
N PHE A 508 36.12 25.05 14.95
CA PHE A 508 35.00 24.94 13.99
C PHE A 508 34.67 26.26 13.29
N GLN A 509 34.62 27.37 14.03
CA GLN A 509 34.38 28.73 13.52
C GLN A 509 35.59 29.33 12.77
N THR A 510 36.62 28.53 12.46
CA THR A 510 37.83 28.97 11.77
C THR A 510 38.03 28.19 10.48
N ARG A 511 38.85 28.75 9.58
CA ARG A 511 39.29 28.06 8.34
C ARG A 511 40.23 26.86 8.60
N GLN A 512 40.64 26.62 9.85
CA GLN A 512 41.51 25.50 10.25
C GLN A 512 40.73 24.33 10.88
N LYS A 513 39.40 24.27 10.68
CA LYS A 513 38.54 23.13 11.00
C LYS A 513 39.08 21.82 10.41
N TYR A 514 39.01 20.73 11.19
CA TYR A 514 39.21 19.37 10.67
C TYR A 514 38.18 19.02 9.61
N ARG A 515 38.63 18.37 8.53
CA ARG A 515 37.81 17.92 7.41
C ARG A 515 36.69 17.00 7.87
N GLN A 516 35.50 17.30 7.38
CA GLN A 516 34.31 16.50 7.58
C GLN A 516 33.99 15.75 6.29
N THR A 517 33.92 14.42 6.38
CA THR A 517 33.52 13.57 5.27
C THR A 517 32.11 13.04 5.53
N VAL A 518 31.20 13.26 4.58
CA VAL A 518 29.80 12.84 4.65
C VAL A 518 29.50 11.96 3.43
N MET A 519 29.05 10.74 3.67
CA MET A 519 28.70 9.78 2.62
C MET A 519 27.21 9.46 2.69
N PHE A 520 26.53 9.57 1.55
CA PHE A 520 25.13 9.19 1.38
C PHE A 520 25.01 8.07 0.36
N THR A 521 24.22 7.06 0.71
CA THR A 521 24.09 5.81 -0.05
C THR A 521 22.68 5.24 0.16
N ALA A 522 22.14 4.50 -0.80
CA ALA A 522 20.90 3.74 -0.56
C ALA A 522 21.22 2.41 0.16
N THR A 523 22.41 1.85 -0.06
CA THR A 523 22.81 0.53 0.44
C THR A 523 24.15 0.54 1.17
N MET A 524 24.34 -0.40 2.09
CA MET A 524 25.63 -0.66 2.75
C MET A 524 26.17 -2.02 2.29
N SER A 525 26.65 -2.06 1.04
CA SER A 525 27.36 -3.23 0.52
C SER A 525 28.78 -3.30 1.12
N PRO A 526 29.43 -4.48 1.15
CA PRO A 526 30.82 -4.60 1.62
C PRO A 526 31.81 -3.72 0.85
N ALA A 527 31.52 -3.35 -0.41
CA ALA A 527 32.34 -2.42 -1.17
C ALA A 527 32.22 -0.98 -0.63
N ILE A 528 31.00 -0.54 -0.30
CA ILE A 528 30.75 0.75 0.35
C ILE A 528 31.34 0.79 1.76
N GLU A 529 31.35 -0.32 2.50
CA GLU A 529 32.05 -0.39 3.79
C GLU A 529 33.57 -0.22 3.65
N ARG A 530 34.22 -0.77 2.61
CA ARG A 530 35.65 -0.54 2.36
C ARG A 530 35.92 0.94 2.04
N LEU A 531 35.16 1.49 1.10
CA LEU A 531 35.24 2.91 0.72
C LEU A 531 35.05 3.84 1.93
N ALA A 532 34.08 3.52 2.79
CA ALA A 532 33.84 4.26 4.02
C ALA A 532 35.03 4.22 4.99
N ARG A 533 35.62 3.05 5.23
CA ARG A 533 36.78 2.89 6.13
C ARG A 533 38.01 3.64 5.61
N GLN A 534 38.18 3.75 4.30
CA GLN A 534 39.31 4.47 3.70
C GLN A 534 39.20 5.99 3.94
N TYR A 535 38.03 6.58 3.73
CA TYR A 535 37.87 8.05 3.63
C TYR A 535 37.20 8.75 4.83
N LEU A 536 36.43 8.03 5.65
CA LEU A 536 35.80 8.57 6.85
C LEU A 536 36.60 8.16 8.10
N ARG A 537 36.47 8.93 9.18
CA ARG A 537 37.08 8.65 10.49
C ARG A 537 35.99 8.58 11.55
N ARG A 538 35.86 7.41 12.18
CA ARG A 538 34.83 7.09 13.20
C ARG A 538 33.43 7.64 12.87
N PRO A 539 32.89 7.38 11.66
CA PRO A 539 31.64 7.98 11.25
C PRO A 539 30.45 7.45 12.06
N ALA A 540 29.48 8.33 12.33
CA ALA A 540 28.16 7.89 12.77
C ALA A 540 27.35 7.42 11.55
N VAL A 541 26.81 6.20 11.61
CA VAL A 541 25.95 5.66 10.56
C VAL A 541 24.49 5.88 10.95
N VAL A 542 23.74 6.56 10.09
CA VAL A 542 22.31 6.81 10.25
C VAL A 542 21.56 6.04 9.16
N HIS A 543 20.81 5.02 9.55
CA HIS A 543 19.94 4.26 8.68
C HIS A 543 18.50 4.73 8.82
N ILE A 544 17.80 4.95 7.70
CA ILE A 544 16.36 5.26 7.67
C ILE A 544 15.61 4.09 7.02
N GLY A 545 14.60 3.58 7.70
CA GLY A 545 13.84 2.41 7.26
C GLY A 545 14.47 1.08 7.69
N SER A 546 13.88 -0.03 7.23
CA SER A 546 14.42 -1.37 7.44
C SER A 546 15.78 -1.49 6.74
N ALA A 547 16.84 -1.77 7.51
CA ALA A 547 18.20 -1.82 6.97
C ALA A 547 18.31 -2.83 5.81
N GLY A 548 18.58 -2.32 4.60
CA GLY A 548 18.73 -3.12 3.38
C GLY A 548 17.42 -3.51 2.67
N LYS A 549 16.27 -2.93 3.03
CA LYS A 549 14.98 -3.27 2.38
C LYS A 549 14.04 -2.06 2.12
N PRO A 550 14.24 -1.34 1.00
CA PRO A 550 13.24 -0.42 0.45
C PRO A 550 11.91 -1.10 0.05
N THR A 551 11.95 -2.40 -0.20
CA THR A 551 10.87 -3.19 -0.82
C THR A 551 9.63 -3.38 0.07
N GLU A 552 9.74 -3.20 1.39
CA GLU A 552 8.64 -3.49 2.35
C GLU A 552 7.48 -2.48 2.28
N ARG A 553 7.67 -1.32 1.65
CA ARG A 553 6.65 -0.26 1.51
C ARG A 553 5.93 -0.23 0.15
N VAL A 554 6.34 -1.07 -0.80
CA VAL A 554 5.79 -1.08 -2.17
C VAL A 554 5.05 -2.40 -2.41
N GLU A 555 3.78 -2.31 -2.80
CA GLU A 555 2.98 -3.47 -3.21
C GLU A 555 3.49 -4.01 -4.55
N GLN A 556 3.83 -5.29 -4.59
CA GLN A 556 4.52 -5.91 -5.73
C GLN A 556 3.68 -7.04 -6.34
N ILE A 557 3.12 -6.82 -7.53
CA ILE A 557 2.35 -7.83 -8.25
C ILE A 557 3.19 -8.39 -9.41
N VAL A 558 3.13 -9.70 -9.60
CA VAL A 558 3.92 -10.44 -10.59
C VAL A 558 2.97 -11.13 -11.58
N TYR A 559 3.19 -10.90 -12.87
CA TYR A 559 2.40 -11.51 -13.93
C TYR A 559 3.30 -12.42 -14.77
N MET A 560 3.16 -13.73 -14.60
CA MET A 560 3.90 -14.73 -15.38
C MET A 560 3.32 -14.81 -16.80
N VAL A 561 3.99 -14.22 -17.81
CA VAL A 561 3.55 -14.23 -19.21
C VAL A 561 4.71 -14.49 -20.18
N THR A 562 4.41 -15.05 -21.36
CA THR A 562 5.39 -15.20 -22.45
C THR A 562 5.72 -13.86 -23.11
N ALA A 563 6.92 -13.74 -23.70
CA ALA A 563 7.41 -12.49 -24.29
C ALA A 563 6.44 -11.81 -25.26
N GLU A 564 5.75 -12.59 -26.10
CA GLU A 564 4.73 -12.13 -27.05
C GLU A 564 3.51 -11.47 -26.37
N ARG A 565 3.13 -11.96 -25.18
CA ARG A 565 1.95 -11.49 -24.43
C ARG A 565 2.24 -10.25 -23.58
N LYS A 566 3.52 -9.93 -23.31
CA LYS A 566 3.92 -8.74 -22.53
C LYS A 566 3.27 -7.45 -23.06
N LYS A 567 3.35 -7.21 -24.38
CA LYS A 567 2.81 -5.99 -25.01
C LYS A 567 1.30 -5.86 -24.81
N LYS A 568 0.55 -6.95 -24.94
CA LYS A 568 -0.91 -6.95 -24.72
C LYS A 568 -1.22 -6.65 -23.25
N LYS A 569 -0.60 -7.39 -22.32
CA LYS A 569 -0.82 -7.20 -20.87
C LYS A 569 -0.43 -5.80 -20.38
N LEU A 570 0.61 -5.19 -20.96
CA LEU A 570 0.96 -3.79 -20.69
C LEU A 570 -0.18 -2.84 -21.08
N ILE A 571 -0.76 -3.00 -22.28
CA ILE A 571 -1.88 -2.16 -22.75
C ILE A 571 -3.11 -2.35 -21.86
N ASP A 572 -3.45 -3.61 -21.51
CA ASP A 572 -4.59 -3.93 -20.64
C ASP A 572 -4.49 -3.21 -19.28
N VAL A 573 -3.28 -2.93 -18.80
CA VAL A 573 -3.01 -2.28 -17.50
C VAL A 573 -3.00 -0.76 -17.61
N LEU A 574 -2.37 -0.22 -18.66
CA LEU A 574 -2.41 1.22 -18.96
C LEU A 574 -3.83 1.74 -19.28
N MET A 575 -4.79 0.85 -19.57
CA MET A 575 -6.20 1.20 -19.74
C MET A 575 -6.97 1.41 -18.42
N VAL A 576 -6.48 0.88 -17.30
CA VAL A 576 -7.15 0.99 -15.99
C VAL A 576 -6.80 2.29 -15.28
N GLU A 577 -5.61 2.84 -15.52
CA GLU A 577 -4.97 3.80 -14.64
C GLU A 577 -4.28 4.91 -15.45
N THR A 578 -4.80 6.15 -15.38
CA THR A 578 -4.52 7.14 -16.45
C THR A 578 -4.23 8.59 -16.02
N ASP A 579 -4.33 8.97 -14.75
CA ASP A 579 -4.25 10.39 -14.34
C ASP A 579 -2.91 10.87 -13.75
N ARG A 580 -1.99 9.97 -13.37
CA ARG A 580 -0.66 10.32 -12.82
C ARG A 580 0.46 9.76 -13.72
N PRO A 581 1.69 10.32 -13.66
CA PRO A 581 2.79 9.86 -14.49
C PRO A 581 3.18 8.40 -14.19
N ILE A 582 3.57 7.68 -15.24
CA ILE A 582 3.90 6.24 -15.22
C ILE A 582 5.32 6.05 -15.76
N ILE A 583 6.14 5.23 -15.11
CA ILE A 583 7.49 4.87 -15.60
C ILE A 583 7.49 3.40 -16.05
N ILE A 584 7.98 3.12 -17.25
CA ILE A 584 8.13 1.78 -17.81
C ILE A 584 9.61 1.48 -18.03
N PHE A 585 10.14 0.49 -17.32
CA PHE A 585 11.54 0.08 -17.43
C PHE A 585 11.74 -1.06 -18.42
N VAL A 586 12.75 -0.90 -19.29
CA VAL A 586 13.21 -1.88 -20.28
C VAL A 586 14.73 -2.03 -20.25
N ASN A 587 15.23 -3.22 -20.57
CA ASN A 587 16.67 -3.50 -20.43
C ASN A 587 17.52 -3.00 -21.62
N GLN A 588 16.90 -2.73 -22.78
CA GLN A 588 17.61 -2.38 -24.01
C GLN A 588 17.19 -1.03 -24.58
N LYS A 589 18.17 -0.22 -25.03
CA LYS A 589 17.95 1.11 -25.64
C LYS A 589 16.96 1.04 -26.82
N ARG A 590 17.16 0.10 -27.77
CA ARG A 590 16.26 -0.12 -28.91
C ARG A 590 14.85 -0.53 -28.48
N GLY A 591 14.72 -1.29 -27.39
CA GLY A 591 13.44 -1.69 -26.82
C GLY A 591 12.62 -0.49 -26.34
N ALA A 592 13.27 0.53 -25.75
CA ALA A 592 12.61 1.75 -25.28
C ALA A 592 11.96 2.54 -26.44
N ASP A 593 12.72 2.77 -27.52
CA ASP A 593 12.23 3.46 -28.72
C ASP A 593 11.06 2.72 -29.39
N VAL A 594 11.17 1.40 -29.54
CA VAL A 594 10.13 0.57 -30.16
C VAL A 594 8.87 0.52 -29.30
N LEU A 595 9.02 0.40 -27.97
CA LEU A 595 7.89 0.33 -27.05
C LEU A 595 7.12 1.66 -27.01
N ALA A 596 7.80 2.80 -26.89
CA ALA A 596 7.14 4.11 -26.86
C ALA A 596 6.39 4.41 -28.17
N LYS A 597 7.01 4.17 -29.33
CA LYS A 597 6.32 4.26 -30.64
C LYS A 597 5.11 3.33 -30.70
N GLY A 598 5.25 2.12 -30.15
CA GLY A 598 4.18 1.13 -30.08
C GLY A 598 3.00 1.54 -29.19
N LEU A 599 3.25 2.27 -28.10
CA LEU A 599 2.20 2.78 -27.20
C LEU A 599 1.42 3.93 -27.85
N VAL A 600 2.12 4.93 -28.38
CA VAL A 600 1.52 6.09 -29.09
C VAL A 600 0.70 5.63 -30.30
N SER A 601 1.16 4.59 -31.03
CA SER A 601 0.44 4.01 -32.16
C SER A 601 -0.83 3.23 -31.77
N VAL A 602 -0.96 2.76 -30.53
CA VAL A 602 -2.13 2.01 -30.05
C VAL A 602 -3.20 2.96 -29.53
N ASN A 603 -2.81 3.96 -28.73
CA ASN A 603 -3.70 5.02 -28.27
C ASN A 603 -2.94 6.37 -28.27
N PRO A 604 -3.40 7.39 -29.01
CA PRO A 604 -2.81 8.73 -28.98
C PRO A 604 -2.79 9.40 -27.60
N GLU A 605 -3.62 8.93 -26.66
CA GLU A 605 -3.63 9.40 -25.27
C GLU A 605 -2.45 8.83 -24.43
N PHE A 606 -1.80 7.75 -24.88
CA PHE A 606 -0.56 7.21 -24.29
C PHE A 606 0.68 7.97 -24.78
N ARG A 607 0.74 9.27 -24.45
CA ARG A 607 1.89 10.13 -24.75
C ARG A 607 3.12 9.66 -23.96
N ALA A 608 4.07 9.05 -24.68
CA ALA A 608 5.24 8.40 -24.11
C ALA A 608 6.55 9.10 -24.51
N SER A 609 7.29 9.61 -23.53
CA SER A 609 8.68 10.07 -23.69
C SER A 609 9.66 8.90 -23.55
N VAL A 610 10.85 9.01 -24.15
CA VAL A 610 11.88 7.96 -24.15
C VAL A 610 13.18 8.47 -23.51
N LEU A 611 13.72 7.72 -22.56
CA LEU A 611 14.92 8.09 -21.82
C LEU A 611 15.93 6.92 -21.71
N HIS A 612 16.99 6.98 -22.51
CA HIS A 612 18.10 6.02 -22.42
C HIS A 612 19.44 6.69 -22.74
N GLY A 613 20.54 6.04 -22.34
CA GLY A 613 21.92 6.50 -22.55
C GLY A 613 22.39 6.49 -24.01
N GLY A 614 21.50 6.72 -24.96
CA GLY A 614 21.78 6.94 -26.38
C GLY A 614 21.00 8.13 -26.96
N LYS A 615 20.11 8.77 -26.18
CA LYS A 615 19.59 10.11 -26.48
C LYS A 615 20.65 11.16 -26.12
N GLY A 616 20.76 12.20 -26.96
CA GLY A 616 21.51 13.42 -26.65
C GLY A 616 20.93 14.16 -25.44
N GLN A 617 21.72 15.06 -24.83
CA GLN A 617 21.38 15.65 -23.53
C GLN A 617 20.09 16.46 -23.55
N GLU A 618 19.94 17.38 -24.50
CA GLU A 618 18.72 18.21 -24.68
C GLU A 618 17.45 17.36 -24.81
N ALA A 619 17.53 16.22 -25.52
CA ALA A 619 16.41 15.31 -25.68
C ALA A 619 16.04 14.55 -24.38
N ARG A 620 16.98 14.39 -23.44
CA ARG A 620 16.71 13.85 -22.10
C ARG A 620 16.03 14.90 -21.23
N GLU A 621 16.56 16.11 -21.23
CA GLU A 621 16.03 17.24 -20.46
C GLU A 621 14.61 17.57 -20.92
N TYR A 622 14.37 17.63 -22.24
CA TYR A 622 13.03 17.74 -22.82
C TYR A 622 12.09 16.60 -22.40
N ALA A 623 12.55 15.34 -22.43
CA ALA A 623 11.73 14.20 -21.99
C ALA A 623 11.33 14.28 -20.51
N LEU A 624 12.23 14.78 -19.65
CA LEU A 624 11.94 15.00 -18.23
C LEU A 624 11.02 16.20 -17.99
N GLN A 625 11.23 17.30 -18.73
CA GLN A 625 10.40 18.49 -18.66
C GLN A 625 8.98 18.23 -19.18
N SER A 626 8.84 17.47 -20.27
CA SER A 626 7.55 17.01 -20.84
C SER A 626 6.77 16.13 -19.87
N LEU A 627 7.46 15.31 -19.06
CA LEU A 627 6.82 14.53 -17.99
C LEU A 627 6.42 15.42 -16.80
N LYS A 628 7.32 16.32 -16.34
CA LYS A 628 7.05 17.25 -15.22
C LYS A 628 5.93 18.25 -15.52
N SER A 629 5.78 18.68 -16.78
CA SER A 629 4.70 19.57 -17.22
C SER A 629 3.37 18.84 -17.50
N GLY A 630 3.35 17.50 -17.45
CA GLY A 630 2.18 16.69 -17.78
C GLY A 630 1.85 16.62 -19.28
N GLU A 631 2.73 17.11 -20.16
CA GLU A 631 2.58 16.98 -21.60
C GLU A 631 2.64 15.50 -22.02
N SER A 632 3.60 14.75 -21.47
CA SER A 632 3.71 13.30 -21.58
C SER A 632 3.27 12.63 -20.27
N LYS A 633 2.52 11.52 -20.37
CA LYS A 633 2.03 10.75 -19.21
C LYS A 633 2.90 9.54 -18.89
N ILE A 634 3.66 9.04 -19.86
CA ILE A 634 4.44 7.80 -19.74
C ILE A 634 5.92 8.12 -20.03
N LEU A 635 6.82 7.59 -19.22
CA LEU A 635 8.27 7.62 -19.46
C LEU A 635 8.79 6.19 -19.67
N VAL A 636 9.29 5.88 -20.86
CA VAL A 636 9.94 4.59 -21.15
C VAL A 636 11.46 4.74 -20.97
N ALA A 637 12.03 4.05 -19.99
CA ALA A 637 13.41 4.26 -19.55
C ALA A 637 14.25 2.98 -19.47
N THR A 638 15.57 3.11 -19.62
CA THR A 638 16.57 2.06 -19.30
C THR A 638 17.29 2.39 -18.00
N ASP A 639 17.70 1.39 -17.22
CA ASP A 639 18.37 1.53 -15.90
C ASP A 639 19.36 2.68 -15.82
N VAL A 640 20.35 2.72 -16.72
CA VAL A 640 21.45 3.69 -16.73
C VAL A 640 20.97 5.14 -16.75
N ALA A 641 19.90 5.43 -17.50
CA ALA A 641 19.32 6.77 -17.59
C ALA A 641 18.15 6.98 -16.61
N GLY A 642 17.58 5.90 -16.08
CA GLY A 642 16.51 5.90 -15.09
C GLY A 642 16.99 6.17 -13.67
N ARG A 643 18.25 5.84 -13.32
CA ARG A 643 18.84 6.11 -11.98
C ARG A 643 19.03 7.62 -11.73
N GLY A 644 18.76 8.08 -10.51
CA GLY A 644 18.99 9.48 -10.07
C GLY A 644 18.12 10.57 -10.71
N ILE A 645 16.95 10.21 -11.24
CA ILE A 645 15.95 11.19 -11.66
C ILE A 645 14.97 11.42 -10.50
N ASP A 646 14.90 12.65 -9.97
CA ASP A 646 13.81 13.07 -9.11
C ASP A 646 12.55 13.38 -9.95
N ILE A 647 11.71 12.36 -10.10
CA ILE A 647 10.34 12.47 -10.62
C ILE A 647 9.41 12.23 -9.44
N LYS A 648 8.86 13.30 -8.90
CA LYS A 648 7.87 13.24 -7.82
C LYS A 648 6.57 12.63 -8.36
N ASP A 649 5.85 11.93 -7.49
CA ASP A 649 4.45 11.53 -7.71
C ASP A 649 4.14 10.60 -8.89
N VAL A 650 5.09 9.74 -9.28
CA VAL A 650 4.83 8.56 -10.14
C VAL A 650 3.83 7.64 -9.44
N ALA A 651 2.72 7.31 -10.12
CA ALA A 651 1.73 6.40 -9.56
C ALA A 651 2.06 4.93 -9.82
N LEU A 652 2.63 4.62 -10.99
CA LEU A 652 2.85 3.25 -11.43
C LEU A 652 4.25 3.09 -12.02
N VAL A 653 5.00 2.11 -11.51
CA VAL A 653 6.27 1.64 -12.08
C VAL A 653 6.05 0.25 -12.69
N ILE A 654 6.35 0.12 -13.98
CA ILE A 654 6.18 -1.14 -14.73
C ILE A 654 7.54 -1.68 -15.14
N ASN A 655 7.89 -2.88 -14.66
CA ASN A 655 9.07 -3.61 -15.11
C ASN A 655 8.72 -4.45 -16.34
N TYR A 656 8.71 -3.81 -17.52
CA TYR A 656 8.42 -4.50 -18.79
C TYR A 656 9.46 -5.58 -19.09
N ASP A 657 10.74 -5.30 -18.82
CA ASP A 657 11.77 -6.32 -18.66
C ASP A 657 12.27 -6.31 -17.22
N MET A 658 12.45 -7.48 -16.63
CA MET A 658 13.00 -7.61 -15.28
C MET A 658 14.47 -7.14 -15.25
N ALA A 659 14.85 -6.41 -14.19
CA ALA A 659 16.22 -5.97 -13.98
C ALA A 659 17.20 -7.16 -13.85
N LYS A 660 18.48 -6.93 -14.14
CA LYS A 660 19.50 -7.99 -14.08
C LYS A 660 19.95 -8.35 -12.65
N THR A 661 19.78 -7.42 -11.72
CA THR A 661 20.21 -7.50 -10.32
C THR A 661 19.06 -7.05 -9.42
N ILE A 662 19.13 -7.38 -8.12
CA ILE A 662 18.07 -7.04 -7.16
C ILE A 662 18.16 -5.57 -6.72
N GLU A 663 19.36 -5.02 -6.73
CA GLU A 663 19.68 -3.62 -6.46
C GLU A 663 19.03 -2.72 -7.52
N ASP A 664 19.20 -3.06 -8.81
CA ASP A 664 18.57 -2.35 -9.93
C ASP A 664 17.04 -2.39 -9.81
N TYR A 665 16.46 -3.55 -9.53
CA TYR A 665 15.03 -3.70 -9.30
C TYR A 665 14.54 -2.79 -8.17
N THR A 666 15.26 -2.77 -7.05
CA THR A 666 14.96 -1.94 -5.89
C THR A 666 15.00 -0.45 -6.24
N HIS A 667 16.02 -0.01 -6.99
CA HIS A 667 16.15 1.37 -7.48
C HIS A 667 15.10 1.80 -8.52
N ARG A 668 14.48 0.85 -9.22
CA ARG A 668 13.34 1.11 -10.12
C ARG A 668 12.05 1.35 -9.34
N ILE A 669 11.73 0.48 -8.38
CA ILE A 669 10.46 0.56 -7.63
C ILE A 669 10.43 1.73 -6.63
N GLY A 670 11.59 2.12 -6.09
CA GLY A 670 11.78 3.30 -5.22
C GLY A 670 11.58 4.66 -5.89
N ARG A 671 10.86 4.71 -7.03
CA ARG A 671 10.40 5.95 -7.69
C ARG A 671 8.92 6.24 -7.50
N THR A 672 8.23 5.38 -6.77
CA THR A 672 6.92 5.70 -6.19
C THR A 672 7.13 6.64 -4.99
N GLY A 673 6.40 7.75 -4.94
CA GLY A 673 6.53 8.73 -3.85
C GLY A 673 5.93 8.21 -2.53
N ILE A 674 6.44 8.69 -1.38
CA ILE A 674 6.09 8.24 -0.01
C ILE A 674 4.65 8.66 0.43
N ILE A 675 3.75 8.97 -0.51
CA ILE A 675 2.36 9.33 -0.20
C ILE A 675 1.46 8.10 -0.31
N VAL A 676 0.75 7.81 0.78
CA VAL A 676 -0.18 6.69 0.93
C VAL A 676 -1.33 6.77 -0.07
N HIS A 677 -1.17 6.12 -1.23
CA HIS A 677 -2.26 5.60 -2.03
C HIS A 677 -1.80 4.32 -2.73
N PHE A 678 -2.58 3.25 -2.58
CA PHE A 678 -2.33 1.90 -3.10
C PHE A 678 -2.29 1.89 -4.64
N ILE A 679 -1.12 1.67 -5.26
CA ILE A 679 -1.02 1.30 -6.68
C ILE A 679 0.07 0.23 -6.91
N ASN A 680 -0.42 -0.95 -7.27
CA ASN A 680 0.13 -2.01 -8.14
C ASN A 680 1.51 -1.80 -8.81
N MET A 681 2.26 -2.90 -8.99
CA MET A 681 3.43 -2.99 -9.89
C MET A 681 3.32 -4.25 -10.78
N ILE A 682 4.02 -4.33 -11.92
CA ILE A 682 4.05 -5.52 -12.78
C ILE A 682 5.47 -5.98 -13.08
N VAL A 683 5.77 -7.24 -12.80
CA VAL A 683 6.98 -7.97 -13.24
C VAL A 683 6.61 -9.08 -14.21
N PHE A 684 7.39 -9.21 -15.30
CA PHE A 684 7.32 -10.34 -16.23
C PHE A 684 8.58 -11.22 -16.15
N PHE A 685 8.41 -12.49 -15.83
CA PHE A 685 9.47 -13.49 -15.90
C PHE A 685 9.65 -14.02 -17.33
N ILE A 686 10.90 -14.29 -17.73
CA ILE A 686 11.21 -15.13 -18.90
C ILE A 686 11.87 -16.39 -18.33
N PRO A 687 11.38 -17.60 -18.63
CA PRO A 687 12.15 -18.80 -18.34
C PRO A 687 13.36 -18.82 -19.29
N LEU A 688 14.53 -18.46 -18.77
CA LEU A 688 15.79 -18.81 -19.40
C LEU A 688 15.89 -20.33 -19.39
N ARG A 689 16.03 -20.92 -20.59
CA ARG A 689 16.59 -22.25 -20.78
C ARG A 689 18.09 -22.11 -20.94
#